data_AF-Q54L32-F1
#
_entry.id   AF-Q54L32-F1
#
_cell.length_a   1.000
_cell.length_b   1.000
_cell.length_c   1.000
_cell.angle_alpha   90.00
_cell.angle_beta   90.00
_cell.angle_gamma   90.00
#
_symmetry.space_group_name_H-M   'P 1'
#
loop_
_entity.id
_entity.type
_entity.pdbx_description
1 polymer ?
#
loop_
_entity_poly.entity_id
_entity_poly.type
_entity_poly.pdbx_seq_one_letter_code
_entity_poly.pdbx_strand_id
1 'polypeptide(L)'
;MRLFYLIFFLIVSTIINGCNSQIQKNDYNCLNKLIVKIANLSLYKLNSTSKQYDYCGTKNNNVINCNSNGRITDIQLTHFVNKATNLISANDYYCFPFLKSIGVDSFRIEKNFIYGPFPDTLYKRIFLLNGDLLSVFDVDTEIGFNNTIKRTEIDTFRLVGGVATSLNTTVYMSTISHFKNIEFIYGTAVITNKTNFIFENDLNENKKSSFKKITSYCSNIPPLSYNNGTINFVELTFLPSFDKESVSNFSSYSNVLDIYLNSWDPNQVFPFPLGLGNIPPNNKLIYIYINYLIDSPPHLIDLSNLDSNDKTDLYSYNTLTLNNPGNLFNFNGKFPFSSLHKNLVIFDFNDGNFSELPKLEDVFKEEIAVINLNNNSIGGNIQTTLDFNKLPKLATLNLRNNRLTGSIDESWCRINFDISYNLIGGEAPSCMVCHFQQNDLSIRGINFTNWNPKPPCTSIIPNLMYDNSTKLLLIYGQDIGVARTNFKIENSYNYSPYCSMPGYPDIRNRQFCFKYIDTDEPNPFSFNITYPKLPPGSRKTFELAAYNMFLPLVNKVTMNSKESLTIAGRYFAYNKTVINVQVDGKICNIESCDFNEIKCKFSNDNNNNINGLNVFVQIMNVSSQFCISKCNAADNYECEFKFERCNCSEGWEGGDCSIKIENKLSNSNRNNILNTTIIFIVLILILSSF
;
A
#
# COMPACT_ATOMS: atom_id res chain seq x y z
N MET A 1 -56.98 -23.81 -4.12
CA MET A 1 -56.55 -22.42 -3.82
C MET A 1 -56.94 -21.94 -2.42
N ARG A 2 -58.22 -22.00 -1.99
CA ARG A 2 -58.65 -21.52 -0.65
C ARG A 2 -57.91 -22.17 0.54
N LEU A 3 -57.58 -23.46 0.46
CA LEU A 3 -56.82 -24.16 1.50
C LEU A 3 -55.36 -23.66 1.60
N PHE A 4 -54.77 -23.25 0.48
CA PHE A 4 -53.37 -22.78 0.43
C PHE A 4 -53.23 -21.40 1.08
N TYR A 5 -54.21 -20.50 0.86
CA TYR A 5 -54.23 -19.19 1.52
C TYR A 5 -54.45 -19.31 3.04
N LEU A 6 -55.26 -20.27 3.49
CA LEU A 6 -55.47 -20.50 4.92
C LEU A 6 -54.18 -21.01 5.60
N ILE A 7 -53.47 -21.93 4.95
CA ILE A 7 -52.17 -22.44 5.43
C ILE A 7 -51.12 -21.32 5.42
N PHE A 8 -51.08 -20.48 4.37
CA PHE A 8 -50.15 -19.34 4.31
C PHE A 8 -50.44 -18.30 5.40
N PHE A 9 -51.71 -17.98 5.67
CA PHE A 9 -52.08 -17.07 6.78
C PHE A 9 -51.74 -17.66 8.15
N LEU A 10 -51.89 -18.98 8.34
CA LEU A 10 -51.48 -19.66 9.57
C LEU A 10 -49.95 -19.68 9.74
N ILE A 11 -49.18 -19.83 8.65
CA ILE A 11 -47.72 -19.74 8.70
C ILE A 11 -47.26 -18.30 8.93
N VAL A 12 -47.87 -17.30 8.27
CA VAL A 12 -47.51 -15.89 8.46
C VAL A 12 -47.91 -15.38 9.85
N SER A 13 -49.06 -15.79 10.39
CA SER A 13 -49.45 -15.43 11.76
C SER A 13 -48.60 -16.13 12.83
N THR A 14 -48.06 -17.32 12.56
CA THR A 14 -47.09 -17.95 13.46
C THR A 14 -45.69 -17.35 13.33
N ILE A 15 -45.30 -16.83 12.16
CA ILE A 15 -44.03 -16.11 11.99
C ILE A 15 -44.10 -14.68 12.59
N ILE A 16 -45.22 -13.97 12.45
CA ILE A 16 -45.36 -12.59 12.98
C ILE A 16 -45.62 -12.58 14.49
N ASN A 17 -46.34 -13.57 15.04
CA ASN A 17 -46.47 -13.73 16.50
C ASN A 17 -45.31 -14.49 17.13
N GLY A 18 -44.45 -15.11 16.31
CA GLY A 18 -43.27 -15.84 16.76
C GLY A 18 -42.11 -14.90 17.07
N CYS A 19 -42.15 -14.23 18.22
CA CYS A 19 -40.97 -14.00 19.07
C CYS A 19 -41.22 -13.14 20.32
N ASN A 20 -42.47 -12.94 20.78
CA ASN A 20 -42.67 -12.66 22.21
C ASN A 20 -42.64 -13.98 22.98
N SER A 21 -41.52 -14.73 22.89
CA SER A 21 -41.31 -15.87 23.78
C SER A 21 -41.26 -15.30 25.20
N GLN A 22 -42.29 -15.63 25.98
CA GLN A 22 -42.35 -15.24 27.37
C GLN A 22 -41.07 -15.73 28.06
N ILE A 23 -40.40 -14.84 28.80
CA ILE A 23 -39.16 -15.20 29.50
C ILE A 23 -39.44 -16.41 30.38
N GLN A 24 -38.56 -17.41 30.35
CA GLN A 24 -38.71 -18.59 31.18
C GLN A 24 -38.77 -18.19 32.66
N LYS A 25 -39.62 -18.88 33.43
CA LYS A 25 -39.98 -18.49 34.80
C LYS A 25 -38.77 -18.22 35.71
N ASN A 26 -37.71 -19.04 35.63
CA ASN A 26 -36.51 -18.86 36.45
C ASN A 26 -35.73 -17.60 36.04
N ASP A 27 -35.44 -17.45 34.75
CA ASP A 27 -34.80 -16.26 34.17
C ASP A 27 -35.60 -14.98 34.50
N TYR A 28 -36.93 -15.04 34.41
CA TYR A 28 -37.82 -13.93 34.76
C TYR A 28 -37.70 -13.56 36.24
N ASN A 29 -37.75 -14.53 37.15
CA ASN A 29 -37.64 -14.28 38.59
C ASN A 29 -36.27 -13.66 38.95
N CYS A 30 -35.20 -14.17 38.35
CA CYS A 30 -33.85 -13.64 38.49
C CYS A 30 -33.76 -12.20 38.00
N LEU A 31 -34.22 -11.93 36.79
CA LEU A 31 -34.18 -10.59 36.20
C LEU A 31 -35.07 -9.61 36.96
N ASN A 32 -36.26 -10.04 37.38
CA ASN A 32 -37.15 -9.22 38.18
C ASN A 32 -36.51 -8.82 39.51
N LYS A 33 -35.83 -9.75 40.20
CA LYS A 33 -35.07 -9.46 41.43
C LYS A 33 -33.96 -8.43 41.17
N LEU A 34 -33.18 -8.60 40.10
CA LEU A 34 -32.12 -7.67 39.71
C LEU A 34 -32.66 -6.29 39.35
N ILE A 35 -33.70 -6.19 38.52
CA ILE A 35 -34.32 -4.91 38.12
C ILE A 35 -34.93 -4.18 39.33
N VAL A 36 -35.62 -4.90 40.22
CA VAL A 36 -36.13 -4.33 41.47
C VAL A 36 -34.98 -3.88 42.37
N LYS A 37 -33.82 -4.54 42.34
CA LYS A 37 -32.64 -4.14 43.11
C LYS A 37 -32.00 -2.86 42.59
N ILE A 38 -31.81 -2.69 41.28
CA ILE A 38 -30.96 -1.60 40.74
C ILE A 38 -31.58 -0.70 39.67
N ALA A 39 -32.58 -1.15 38.92
CA ALA A 39 -33.10 -0.41 37.78
C ALA A 39 -34.45 0.26 38.09
N ASN A 40 -34.90 1.19 37.24
CA ASN A 40 -36.23 1.78 37.36
C ASN A 40 -37.29 0.85 36.74
N LEU A 41 -38.15 0.27 37.58
CA LEU A 41 -39.20 -0.66 37.16
C LEU A 41 -40.25 0.03 36.26
N SER A 42 -40.44 1.35 36.37
CA SER A 42 -41.42 2.09 35.57
C SER A 42 -41.07 2.14 34.08
N LEU A 43 -39.86 1.72 33.69
CA LEU A 43 -39.44 1.62 32.29
C LEU A 43 -40.06 0.41 31.56
N TYR A 44 -40.65 -0.53 32.31
CA TYR A 44 -41.15 -1.80 31.77
C TYR A 44 -42.67 -1.87 31.85
N LYS A 45 -43.29 -2.34 30.77
CA LYS A 45 -44.74 -2.49 30.70
C LYS A 45 -45.15 -3.79 31.39
N LEU A 46 -46.06 -3.69 32.36
CA LEU A 46 -46.68 -4.86 32.97
C LEU A 46 -47.72 -5.45 32.01
N ASN A 47 -47.58 -6.72 31.66
CA ASN A 47 -48.59 -7.46 30.92
C ASN A 47 -49.77 -7.76 31.87
N SER A 48 -50.95 -7.22 31.53
CA SER A 48 -52.16 -7.35 32.34
C SER A 48 -52.62 -8.79 32.54
N THR A 49 -52.32 -9.66 31.58
CA THR A 49 -52.74 -11.07 31.52
C THR A 49 -51.79 -11.97 32.28
N SER A 50 -50.49 -11.91 32.01
CA SER A 50 -49.50 -12.75 32.70
C SER A 50 -49.07 -12.21 34.08
N LYS A 51 -49.41 -10.96 34.39
CA LYS A 51 -48.90 -10.20 35.56
C LYS A 51 -47.38 -10.14 35.61
N GLN A 52 -46.72 -10.23 34.44
CA GLN A 52 -45.28 -10.17 34.30
C GLN A 52 -44.86 -8.95 33.47
N TYR A 53 -43.72 -8.37 33.80
CA TYR A 53 -43.14 -7.28 33.02
C TYR A 53 -42.53 -7.80 31.72
N ASP A 54 -42.70 -7.04 30.63
CA ASP A 54 -42.00 -7.28 29.38
C ASP A 54 -40.59 -6.68 29.45
N TYR A 55 -39.61 -7.53 29.72
CA TYR A 55 -38.22 -7.11 29.92
C TYR A 55 -37.35 -7.20 28.66
N CYS A 56 -37.65 -8.11 27.72
CA CYS A 56 -36.80 -8.31 26.54
C CYS A 56 -36.85 -7.09 25.62
N GLY A 57 -35.72 -6.80 24.96
CA GLY A 57 -35.54 -5.67 24.06
C GLY A 57 -34.85 -4.48 24.72
N THR A 58 -34.98 -3.31 24.07
CA THR A 58 -34.34 -2.06 24.50
C THR A 58 -35.39 -1.14 25.11
N LYS A 59 -35.15 -0.65 26.33
CA LYS A 59 -35.97 0.35 27.03
C LYS A 59 -35.04 1.42 27.61
N ASN A 60 -35.06 2.63 27.03
CA ASN A 60 -34.09 3.66 27.38
C ASN A 60 -32.65 3.11 27.18
N ASN A 61 -31.75 3.30 28.15
CA ASN A 61 -30.38 2.75 28.13
C ASN A 61 -30.29 1.27 28.54
N ASN A 62 -31.41 0.62 28.89
CA ASN A 62 -31.41 -0.79 29.28
C ASN A 62 -31.65 -1.68 28.06
N VAL A 63 -30.81 -2.71 27.89
CA VAL A 63 -30.89 -3.67 26.79
C VAL A 63 -30.86 -5.08 27.35
N ILE A 64 -31.91 -5.86 27.11
CA ILE A 64 -31.99 -7.25 27.57
C ILE A 64 -32.28 -8.13 26.35
N ASN A 65 -31.33 -8.99 25.99
CA ASN A 65 -31.51 -9.91 24.87
C ASN A 65 -32.01 -11.26 25.37
N CYS A 66 -33.02 -11.78 24.68
CA CYS A 66 -33.61 -13.07 24.93
C CYS A 66 -33.54 -13.91 23.65
N ASN A 67 -33.23 -15.20 23.76
CA ASN A 67 -33.27 -16.10 22.62
C ASN A 67 -34.71 -16.54 22.27
N SER A 68 -34.87 -17.29 21.18
CA SER A 68 -36.16 -17.81 20.73
C SER A 68 -36.90 -18.65 21.79
N ASN A 69 -36.19 -19.24 22.75
CA ASN A 69 -36.74 -20.06 23.84
C ASN A 69 -37.09 -19.24 25.11
N GLY A 70 -37.02 -17.91 25.05
CA GLY A 70 -37.29 -17.02 26.17
C GLY A 70 -36.20 -17.06 27.26
N ARG A 71 -34.97 -17.46 26.92
CA ARG A 71 -33.82 -17.43 27.85
C ARG A 71 -33.03 -16.15 27.67
N ILE A 72 -32.59 -15.57 28.78
CA ILE A 72 -31.81 -14.33 28.77
C ILE A 72 -30.36 -14.64 28.39
N THR A 73 -29.84 -13.92 27.39
CA THR A 73 -28.46 -14.07 26.90
C THR A 73 -27.58 -12.86 27.14
N ASP A 74 -28.14 -11.65 27.24
CA ASP A 74 -27.38 -10.44 27.50
C ASP A 74 -28.20 -9.51 28.41
N ILE A 75 -27.56 -8.93 29.41
CA ILE A 75 -28.19 -7.96 30.33
C ILE A 75 -27.34 -6.69 30.33
N GLN A 76 -27.93 -5.57 29.94
CA GLN A 76 -27.40 -4.23 30.10
C GLN A 76 -28.41 -3.39 30.88
N LEU A 77 -28.02 -2.89 32.06
CA LEU A 77 -28.90 -2.11 32.92
C LEU A 77 -28.21 -0.81 33.37
N THR A 78 -28.98 0.26 33.50
CA THR A 78 -28.53 1.49 34.18
C THR A 78 -28.87 1.37 35.66
N HIS A 79 -27.87 1.50 36.52
CA HIS A 79 -28.07 1.59 37.96
C HIS A 79 -28.72 2.94 38.29
N PHE A 80 -29.95 2.88 38.78
CA PHE A 80 -30.76 4.05 39.03
C PHE A 80 -30.28 4.81 40.28
N VAL A 81 -30.16 6.13 40.20
CA VAL A 81 -29.59 6.98 41.27
C VAL A 81 -30.30 6.82 42.62
N ASN A 82 -31.62 6.63 42.63
CA ASN A 82 -32.39 6.43 43.87
C ASN A 82 -32.17 5.05 44.52
N LYS A 83 -31.41 4.17 43.86
CA LYS A 83 -31.05 2.83 44.35
C LYS A 83 -29.55 2.69 44.59
N ALA A 84 -28.80 3.79 44.61
CA ALA A 84 -27.34 3.81 44.71
C ALA A 84 -26.76 3.05 45.93
N THR A 85 -27.55 2.83 46.98
CA THR A 85 -27.16 2.04 48.16
C THR A 85 -27.18 0.51 47.91
N ASN A 86 -27.82 0.05 46.83
CA ASN A 86 -28.00 -1.37 46.52
C ASN A 86 -26.85 -1.88 45.65
N LEU A 87 -25.74 -2.28 46.28
CA LEU A 87 -24.57 -2.79 45.58
C LEU A 87 -24.88 -4.05 44.77
N ILE A 88 -24.37 -4.13 43.55
CA ILE A 88 -24.52 -5.28 42.65
C ILE A 88 -23.45 -6.32 42.99
N SER A 89 -23.86 -7.57 43.14
CA SER A 89 -22.94 -8.70 43.37
C SER A 89 -22.91 -9.63 42.16
N ALA A 90 -21.84 -10.41 42.01
CA ALA A 90 -21.79 -11.44 40.98
C ALA A 90 -22.91 -12.49 41.14
N ASN A 91 -23.28 -12.79 42.40
CA ASN A 91 -24.38 -13.70 42.73
C ASN A 91 -25.74 -13.24 42.19
N ASP A 92 -25.94 -11.95 41.94
CA ASP A 92 -27.16 -11.46 41.27
C ASP A 92 -27.32 -11.99 39.85
N TYR A 93 -26.23 -12.49 39.24
CA TYR A 93 -26.20 -13.05 37.89
C TYR A 93 -26.08 -14.58 37.84
N TYR A 94 -25.77 -15.23 38.96
CA TYR A 94 -25.49 -16.68 38.98
C TYR A 94 -26.67 -17.55 38.51
N CYS A 95 -27.91 -17.07 38.67
CA CYS A 95 -29.10 -17.84 38.33
C CYS A 95 -29.55 -17.74 36.85
N PHE A 96 -28.77 -17.10 35.97
CA PHE A 96 -29.03 -17.05 34.53
C PHE A 96 -28.22 -18.14 33.78
N PRO A 97 -28.85 -19.25 33.35
CA PRO A 97 -28.11 -20.38 32.79
C PRO A 97 -27.54 -20.16 31.39
N PHE A 98 -27.98 -19.14 30.65
CA PHE A 98 -27.54 -18.85 29.27
C PHE A 98 -26.93 -17.46 29.09
N LEU A 99 -26.61 -16.78 30.19
CA LEU A 99 -26.10 -15.41 30.16
C LEU A 99 -24.70 -15.36 29.58
N LYS A 100 -24.54 -14.63 28.48
CA LYS A 100 -23.29 -14.48 27.73
C LYS A 100 -22.60 -13.15 27.98
N SER A 101 -23.36 -12.11 28.34
CA SER A 101 -22.87 -10.74 28.51
C SER A 101 -23.54 -10.02 29.69
N ILE A 102 -22.76 -9.24 30.44
CA ILE A 102 -23.23 -8.33 31.51
C ILE A 102 -22.80 -6.90 31.20
N GLY A 103 -23.69 -5.96 31.45
CA GLY A 103 -23.52 -4.54 31.26
C GLY A 103 -24.17 -3.73 32.37
N VAL A 104 -23.44 -2.83 33.01
CA VAL A 104 -24.00 -1.95 34.03
C VAL A 104 -23.51 -0.52 33.82
N ASP A 105 -24.42 0.40 33.51
CA ASP A 105 -24.17 1.84 33.51
C ASP A 105 -24.43 2.45 34.89
N SER A 106 -23.70 3.51 35.24
CA SER A 106 -23.67 4.14 36.56
C SER A 106 -23.41 3.15 37.72
N PHE A 107 -22.59 2.12 37.47
CA PHE A 107 -22.50 0.96 38.36
C PHE A 107 -22.06 1.30 39.81
N ARG A 108 -22.55 0.48 40.73
CA ARG A 108 -22.15 0.40 42.15
C ARG A 108 -22.14 -1.08 42.49
N ILE A 109 -20.96 -1.63 42.73
CA ILE A 109 -20.73 -3.07 42.85
C ILE A 109 -20.19 -3.40 44.23
N GLU A 110 -20.40 -4.64 44.67
CA GLU A 110 -19.75 -5.18 45.87
C GLU A 110 -18.27 -5.44 45.61
N LYS A 111 -17.51 -5.55 46.70
CA LYS A 111 -16.12 -6.00 46.68
C LYS A 111 -16.00 -7.33 45.93
N ASN A 112 -14.90 -7.52 45.21
CA ASN A 112 -14.61 -8.74 44.46
C ASN A 112 -15.60 -9.07 43.31
N PHE A 113 -16.46 -8.14 42.88
CA PHE A 113 -17.46 -8.39 41.83
C PHE A 113 -16.87 -9.06 40.58
N ILE A 114 -15.72 -8.59 40.08
CA ILE A 114 -15.08 -9.12 38.86
C ILE A 114 -14.50 -10.53 39.05
N TYR A 115 -14.39 -11.06 40.27
CA TYR A 115 -13.97 -12.45 40.51
C TYR A 115 -15.11 -13.46 40.35
N GLY A 116 -16.37 -13.01 40.38
CA GLY A 116 -17.52 -13.89 40.40
C GLY A 116 -17.94 -14.34 41.80
N PRO A 117 -18.69 -15.46 41.91
CA PRO A 117 -18.97 -16.42 40.86
C PRO A 117 -19.95 -15.90 39.81
N PHE A 118 -19.60 -16.05 38.54
CA PHE A 118 -20.48 -15.83 37.39
C PHE A 118 -20.95 -17.19 36.84
N PRO A 119 -22.08 -17.25 36.11
CA PRO A 119 -22.48 -18.48 35.45
C PRO A 119 -21.44 -18.93 34.41
N ASP A 120 -21.21 -20.23 34.28
CA ASP A 120 -20.23 -20.79 33.33
C ASP A 120 -20.48 -20.38 31.87
N THR A 121 -21.71 -19.96 31.54
CA THR A 121 -22.09 -19.48 30.20
C THR A 121 -21.71 -18.03 29.92
N LEU A 122 -21.19 -17.30 30.92
CA LEU A 122 -20.66 -15.95 30.73
C LEU A 122 -19.27 -16.04 30.11
N TYR A 123 -19.20 -15.93 28.77
CA TYR A 123 -17.94 -16.01 28.03
C TYR A 123 -17.68 -14.82 27.12
N LYS A 124 -18.65 -13.92 26.88
CA LYS A 124 -18.47 -12.82 25.90
C LYS A 124 -17.94 -11.55 26.54
N ARG A 125 -18.68 -10.92 27.45
CA ARG A 125 -18.32 -9.57 27.91
C ARG A 125 -18.87 -9.20 29.27
N ILE A 126 -18.08 -8.45 30.02
CA ILE A 126 -18.53 -7.64 31.15
C ILE A 126 -18.18 -6.19 30.81
N PHE A 127 -19.17 -5.29 30.81
CA PHE A 127 -18.92 -3.86 30.66
C PHE A 127 -19.54 -3.04 31.78
N LEU A 128 -18.71 -2.22 32.41
CA LEU A 128 -19.07 -1.37 33.55
C LEU A 128 -18.85 0.08 33.13
N LEU A 129 -19.92 0.89 33.06
CA LEU A 129 -19.90 2.26 32.56
C LEU A 129 -20.25 3.26 33.67
N ASN A 130 -19.58 4.41 33.69
CA ASN A 130 -19.86 5.59 34.52
C ASN A 130 -20.05 5.33 36.03
N GLY A 131 -19.45 4.27 36.58
CA GLY A 131 -19.56 3.92 37.99
C GLY A 131 -18.31 4.22 38.81
N ASP A 132 -18.28 3.70 40.05
CA ASP A 132 -17.16 3.87 40.96
C ASP A 132 -16.03 2.88 40.65
N LEU A 133 -14.94 3.37 40.06
CA LEU A 133 -13.78 2.55 39.70
C LEU A 133 -13.07 1.95 40.92
N LEU A 134 -13.15 2.57 42.10
CA LEU A 134 -12.46 2.06 43.30
C LEU A 134 -13.06 0.71 43.72
N SER A 135 -14.39 0.61 43.70
CA SER A 135 -15.09 -0.64 44.03
C SER A 135 -14.77 -1.81 43.09
N VAL A 136 -14.27 -1.55 41.87
CA VAL A 136 -13.90 -2.60 40.91
C VAL A 136 -12.63 -3.33 41.32
N PHE A 137 -11.66 -2.57 41.84
CA PHE A 137 -10.32 -3.05 42.18
C PHE A 137 -10.05 -3.05 43.70
N ASP A 138 -11.03 -2.68 44.52
CA ASP A 138 -11.06 -3.07 45.92
C ASP A 138 -11.26 -4.58 45.99
N VAL A 139 -10.15 -5.29 46.12
CA VAL A 139 -10.08 -6.74 46.11
C VAL A 139 -9.39 -7.24 47.37
N ASP A 140 -9.85 -8.37 47.90
CA ASP A 140 -9.09 -9.03 48.96
C ASP A 140 -7.86 -9.65 48.32
N THR A 141 -6.68 -9.18 48.71
CA THR A 141 -5.40 -9.69 48.17
C THR A 141 -5.24 -11.20 48.43
N GLU A 142 -5.83 -11.71 49.51
CA GLU A 142 -5.90 -13.14 49.83
C GLU A 142 -6.71 -13.96 48.81
N ILE A 143 -7.76 -13.36 48.22
CA ILE A 143 -8.62 -13.96 47.20
C ILE A 143 -7.92 -13.91 45.83
N GLY A 144 -7.29 -12.80 45.48
CA GLY A 144 -6.64 -12.62 44.17
C GLY A 144 -5.54 -13.63 43.88
N PHE A 145 -4.69 -13.92 44.88
CA PHE A 145 -3.51 -14.75 44.69
C PHE A 145 -3.70 -16.24 45.00
N ASN A 146 -4.77 -16.68 45.68
CA ASN A 146 -4.88 -18.09 46.13
C ASN A 146 -6.10 -18.87 45.60
N ASN A 147 -6.88 -18.28 44.69
CA ASN A 147 -8.14 -18.88 44.30
C ASN A 147 -8.01 -20.15 43.43
N THR A 148 -8.50 -21.25 44.01
CA THR A 148 -8.99 -22.49 43.38
C THR A 148 -10.29 -22.28 42.58
N ILE A 149 -10.79 -21.05 42.49
CA ILE A 149 -12.00 -20.72 41.71
C ILE A 149 -11.72 -20.99 40.24
N LYS A 150 -12.36 -22.03 39.68
CA LYS A 150 -12.40 -22.29 38.24
C LYS A 150 -13.06 -21.09 37.57
N ARG A 151 -12.31 -20.36 36.75
CA ARG A 151 -12.80 -19.17 36.04
C ARG A 151 -13.15 -19.54 34.61
N THR A 152 -14.36 -19.20 34.16
CA THR A 152 -14.64 -19.14 32.72
C THR A 152 -13.84 -18.00 32.14
N GLU A 153 -13.10 -18.28 31.07
CA GLU A 153 -12.40 -17.23 30.32
C GLU A 153 -13.45 -16.35 29.64
N ILE A 154 -13.41 -15.05 29.93
CA ILE A 154 -14.34 -14.07 29.36
C ILE A 154 -13.61 -13.31 28.26
N ASP A 155 -14.24 -13.15 27.11
CA ASP A 155 -13.58 -12.55 25.95
C ASP A 155 -13.27 -11.06 26.17
N THR A 156 -14.18 -10.25 26.73
CA THR A 156 -13.94 -8.81 26.93
C THR A 156 -14.31 -8.32 28.32
N PHE A 157 -13.42 -7.56 28.95
CA PHE A 157 -13.73 -6.70 30.09
C PHE A 157 -13.55 -5.25 29.69
N ARG A 158 -14.65 -4.49 29.71
CA ARG A 158 -14.64 -3.06 29.39
C ARG A 158 -15.04 -2.24 30.61
N LEU A 159 -14.19 -1.33 31.02
CA LEU A 159 -14.46 -0.40 32.11
C LEU A 159 -14.44 1.02 31.53
N VAL A 160 -15.58 1.69 31.56
CA VAL A 160 -15.72 3.07 31.10
C VAL A 160 -16.03 3.96 32.29
N GLY A 161 -15.19 4.95 32.57
CA GLY A 161 -15.41 5.86 33.68
C GLY A 161 -14.15 6.61 34.05
N GLY A 162 -14.21 7.40 35.12
CA GLY A 162 -13.02 8.01 35.69
C GLY A 162 -13.07 8.02 37.20
N VAL A 163 -11.89 8.10 37.81
CA VAL A 163 -11.76 8.24 39.25
C VAL A 163 -12.20 9.66 39.58
N ALA A 164 -13.40 9.81 40.14
CA ALA A 164 -13.79 11.06 40.78
C ALA A 164 -12.85 11.25 41.97
N THR A 165 -11.95 12.23 41.88
CA THR A 165 -11.12 12.73 43.00
C THR A 165 -10.05 11.76 43.57
N SER A 166 -8.79 12.02 43.19
CA SER A 166 -7.59 11.87 44.03
C SER A 166 -7.24 10.55 44.74
N LEU A 167 -7.34 9.40 44.09
CA LEU A 167 -6.89 8.13 44.69
C LEU A 167 -6.07 7.28 43.71
N ASN A 168 -5.12 6.53 44.30
CA ASN A 168 -4.37 5.47 43.63
C ASN A 168 -5.24 4.23 43.48
N THR A 169 -5.46 3.80 42.26
CA THR A 169 -6.05 2.49 41.96
C THR A 169 -4.93 1.58 41.48
N THR A 170 -4.65 0.51 42.25
CA THR A 170 -3.74 -0.55 41.83
C THR A 170 -4.53 -1.68 41.19
N VAL A 171 -4.13 -2.10 39.98
CA VAL A 171 -4.68 -3.24 39.27
C VAL A 171 -3.64 -4.34 39.23
N TYR A 172 -3.87 -5.37 40.05
CA TYR A 172 -3.10 -6.60 40.00
C TYR A 172 -3.47 -7.40 38.75
N MET A 173 -2.51 -7.82 37.94
CA MET A 173 -2.77 -8.57 36.71
C MET A 173 -3.57 -9.87 36.94
N SER A 174 -3.40 -10.52 38.11
CA SER A 174 -4.18 -11.69 38.53
C SER A 174 -5.69 -11.43 38.68
N THR A 175 -6.10 -10.18 38.93
CA THR A 175 -7.52 -9.78 39.01
C THR A 175 -8.20 -9.88 37.64
N ILE A 176 -7.47 -9.56 36.58
CA ILE A 176 -7.99 -9.45 35.21
C ILE A 176 -7.49 -10.55 34.28
N SER A 177 -6.62 -11.45 34.73
CA SER A 177 -5.97 -12.50 33.92
C SER A 177 -6.91 -13.50 33.23
N HIS A 178 -8.18 -13.55 33.64
CA HIS A 178 -9.21 -14.42 33.06
C HIS A 178 -9.99 -13.76 31.91
N PHE A 179 -9.64 -12.52 31.55
CA PHE A 179 -10.19 -11.82 30.41
C PHE A 179 -9.19 -11.81 29.24
N LYS A 180 -9.66 -12.00 28.00
CA LYS A 180 -8.79 -11.88 26.80
C LYS A 180 -8.53 -10.44 26.41
N ASN A 181 -9.57 -9.61 26.40
CA ASN A 181 -9.51 -8.23 25.94
C ASN A 181 -9.83 -7.30 27.11
N ILE A 182 -8.88 -6.47 27.51
CA ILE A 182 -9.01 -5.47 28.57
C ILE A 182 -9.17 -4.10 27.92
N GLU A 183 -10.23 -3.39 28.26
CA GLU A 183 -10.51 -2.06 27.72
C GLU A 183 -10.92 -1.09 28.84
N PHE A 184 -9.94 -0.35 29.37
CA PHE A 184 -10.18 0.73 30.32
C PHE A 184 -10.21 2.04 29.56
N ILE A 185 -11.42 2.55 29.33
CA ILE A 185 -11.66 3.72 28.50
C ILE A 185 -12.16 4.84 29.40
N TYR A 186 -11.71 6.06 29.15
CA TYR A 186 -12.23 7.20 29.86
C TYR A 186 -13.60 7.61 29.31
N GLY A 187 -14.58 7.74 30.19
CA GLY A 187 -15.92 8.25 29.86
C GLY A 187 -15.97 9.78 29.93
N THR A 188 -17.02 10.31 30.55
CA THR A 188 -17.25 11.75 30.74
C THR A 188 -16.60 12.34 32.01
N ALA A 189 -15.78 11.57 32.72
CA ALA A 189 -15.18 12.01 33.97
C ALA A 189 -14.13 13.12 33.74
N VAL A 190 -13.54 13.67 34.81
CA VAL A 190 -12.47 14.69 34.71
C VAL A 190 -11.16 14.06 35.18
N ILE A 191 -10.16 13.91 34.29
CA ILE A 191 -8.82 13.45 34.71
C ILE A 191 -8.15 14.61 35.42
N THR A 192 -7.57 14.29 36.57
CA THR A 192 -6.77 15.23 37.33
C THR A 192 -5.36 14.67 37.47
N ASN A 193 -4.41 15.51 37.85
CA ASN A 193 -3.06 15.10 38.22
C ASN A 193 -2.98 14.12 39.41
N LYS A 194 -4.11 13.87 40.08
CA LYS A 194 -4.22 12.91 41.19
C LYS A 194 -4.87 11.59 40.78
N THR A 195 -5.26 11.44 39.51
CA THR A 195 -5.84 10.19 38.99
C THR A 195 -4.69 9.23 38.70
N ASN A 196 -4.58 8.16 39.50
CA ASN A 196 -3.49 7.20 39.38
C ASN A 196 -4.04 5.81 39.09
N PHE A 197 -3.57 5.20 38.00
CA PHE A 197 -3.96 3.85 37.60
C PHE A 197 -2.71 3.00 37.41
N ILE A 198 -2.33 2.27 38.45
CA ILE A 198 -1.05 1.57 38.55
C ILE A 198 -1.31 0.09 38.29
N PHE A 199 -0.66 -0.47 37.28
CA PHE A 199 -0.68 -1.90 37.04
C PHE A 199 0.47 -2.59 37.76
N GLU A 200 0.15 -3.64 38.50
CA GLU A 200 1.13 -4.49 39.17
C GLU A 200 1.05 -5.90 38.58
N ASN A 201 2.16 -6.37 37.98
CA ASN A 201 2.21 -7.74 37.50
C ASN A 201 2.59 -8.69 38.64
N ASP A 202 1.58 -9.36 39.17
CA ASP A 202 1.67 -10.33 40.25
C ASP A 202 1.55 -11.78 39.71
N LEU A 203 1.63 -11.97 38.38
CA LEU A 203 1.60 -13.28 37.73
C LEU A 203 2.93 -14.04 37.89
N ASN A 204 2.89 -15.36 37.64
CA ASN A 204 4.07 -16.23 37.68
C ASN A 204 3.90 -17.45 36.76
N GLU A 205 4.89 -18.35 36.73
CA GLU A 205 4.88 -19.53 35.85
C GLU A 205 3.65 -20.43 36.00
N ASN A 206 3.08 -20.51 37.21
CA ASN A 206 1.90 -21.31 37.52
C ASN A 206 0.60 -20.55 37.26
N LYS A 207 0.65 -19.23 37.09
CA LYS A 207 -0.50 -18.34 36.94
C LYS A 207 -0.25 -17.36 35.81
N LYS A 208 -0.59 -17.80 34.60
CA LYS A 208 -0.44 -17.02 33.37
C LYS A 208 -1.75 -16.36 32.98
N SER A 209 -1.68 -15.18 32.37
CA SER A 209 -2.82 -14.56 31.68
C SER A 209 -2.98 -15.13 30.27
N SER A 210 -4.08 -14.80 29.59
CA SER A 210 -4.31 -15.13 28.17
C SER A 210 -4.69 -13.89 27.36
N PHE A 211 -4.14 -12.72 27.73
CA PHE A 211 -4.45 -11.45 27.10
C PHE A 211 -4.19 -11.52 25.58
N LYS A 212 -5.13 -10.94 24.84
CA LYS A 212 -5.12 -10.72 23.40
C LYS A 212 -5.13 -9.25 23.05
N LYS A 213 -5.77 -8.42 23.88
CA LYS A 213 -5.81 -6.97 23.72
C LYS A 213 -5.78 -6.28 25.07
N ILE A 214 -5.01 -5.21 25.20
CA ILE A 214 -5.03 -4.30 26.36
C ILE A 214 -5.14 -2.88 25.84
N THR A 215 -6.22 -2.17 26.14
CA THR A 215 -6.38 -0.73 25.93
C THR A 215 -6.59 -0.10 27.31
N SER A 216 -5.71 0.78 27.76
CA SER A 216 -5.84 1.38 29.09
C SER A 216 -5.25 2.77 29.21
N TYR A 217 -5.82 3.57 30.10
CA TYR A 217 -5.12 4.68 30.73
C TYR A 217 -4.21 4.13 31.84
N CYS A 218 -3.01 4.64 31.99
CA CYS A 218 -2.10 4.14 33.02
C CYS A 218 -1.16 5.21 33.57
N SER A 219 -0.74 5.00 34.82
CA SER A 219 0.31 5.76 35.50
C SER A 219 1.64 5.00 35.49
N ASN A 220 1.72 3.80 34.91
CA ASN A 220 2.96 3.06 34.68
C ASN A 220 2.78 2.08 33.51
N ILE A 221 3.90 1.63 32.93
CA ILE A 221 3.91 0.53 31.97
C ILE A 221 3.87 -0.80 32.73
N PRO A 222 2.83 -1.64 32.57
CA PRO A 222 2.83 -2.96 33.17
C PRO A 222 3.91 -3.85 32.55
N PRO A 223 4.72 -4.58 33.32
CA PRO A 223 5.45 -5.70 32.74
C PRO A 223 4.45 -6.77 32.28
N LEU A 224 4.62 -7.29 31.07
CA LEU A 224 3.73 -8.30 30.45
C LEU A 224 4.36 -9.71 30.43
N SER A 225 5.26 -9.97 31.38
CA SER A 225 5.73 -11.32 31.65
C SER A 225 4.57 -12.25 32.05
N TYR A 226 4.74 -13.55 31.78
CA TYR A 226 3.77 -14.59 32.12
C TYR A 226 2.42 -14.52 31.38
N ASN A 227 2.37 -13.93 30.18
CA ASN A 227 1.22 -14.11 29.29
C ASN A 227 1.31 -15.42 28.49
N ASN A 228 0.22 -16.16 28.40
CA ASN A 228 0.10 -17.35 27.57
C ASN A 228 -0.22 -16.95 26.12
N GLY A 229 0.79 -17.04 25.27
CA GLY A 229 0.68 -16.74 23.84
C GLY A 229 0.83 -15.25 23.51
N THR A 230 0.54 -14.92 22.24
CA THR A 230 0.69 -13.56 21.69
C THR A 230 -0.42 -12.63 22.16
N ILE A 231 -0.04 -11.40 22.53
CA ILE A 231 -0.95 -10.26 22.68
C ILE A 231 -0.94 -9.51 21.34
N ASN A 232 -2.09 -9.40 20.70
CA ASN A 232 -2.18 -8.81 19.38
C ASN A 232 -2.05 -7.28 19.44
N PHE A 233 -2.55 -6.65 20.50
CA PHE A 233 -2.65 -5.19 20.54
C PHE A 233 -2.54 -4.66 21.97
N VAL A 234 -1.62 -3.72 22.20
CA VAL A 234 -1.47 -2.99 23.46
C VAL A 234 -1.55 -1.49 23.19
N GLU A 235 -2.51 -0.81 23.77
CA GLU A 235 -2.70 0.63 23.71
C GLU A 235 -2.68 1.21 25.12
N LEU A 236 -1.72 2.10 25.39
CA LEU A 236 -1.54 2.75 26.68
C LEU A 236 -1.63 4.26 26.51
N THR A 237 -2.53 4.89 27.27
CA THR A 237 -2.64 6.34 27.35
C THR A 237 -2.09 6.82 28.69
N PHE A 238 -0.97 7.54 28.66
CA PHE A 238 -0.27 7.96 29.86
C PHE A 238 -1.00 9.08 30.58
N LEU A 239 -1.16 8.90 31.88
CA LEU A 239 -1.77 9.87 32.79
C LEU A 239 -0.73 10.87 33.31
N PRO A 240 -1.15 12.03 33.85
CA PRO A 240 -0.21 13.04 34.34
C PRO A 240 0.79 12.56 35.39
N SER A 241 0.40 11.58 36.19
CA SER A 241 1.19 10.95 37.25
C SER A 241 2.08 9.79 36.78
N PHE A 242 2.33 9.68 35.49
CA PHE A 242 3.10 8.58 34.91
C PHE A 242 4.49 8.42 35.54
N ASP A 243 4.77 7.22 36.01
CA ASP A 243 6.07 6.76 36.43
C ASP A 243 6.99 6.57 35.22
N LYS A 244 7.90 7.53 35.05
CA LYS A 244 8.88 7.54 33.96
C LYS A 244 9.85 6.37 34.02
N GLU A 245 10.11 5.77 35.17
CA GLU A 245 11.03 4.64 35.29
C GLU A 245 10.41 3.36 34.74
N SER A 246 9.08 3.24 34.80
CA SER A 246 8.35 2.08 34.30
C SER A 246 8.56 1.78 32.81
N VAL A 247 9.09 2.72 32.01
CA VAL A 247 9.43 2.48 30.59
C VAL A 247 10.44 1.35 30.38
N SER A 248 11.21 0.96 31.40
CA SER A 248 12.07 -0.23 31.33
C SER A 248 11.27 -1.53 31.17
N ASN A 249 10.00 -1.55 31.60
CA ASN A 249 9.13 -2.74 31.56
C ASN A 249 8.78 -3.20 30.14
N PHE A 250 8.96 -2.35 29.12
CA PHE A 250 8.84 -2.75 27.72
C PHE A 250 9.78 -3.91 27.34
N SER A 251 10.89 -4.11 28.06
CA SER A 251 11.76 -5.30 27.89
C SER A 251 11.00 -6.65 27.99
N SER A 252 9.85 -6.69 28.66
CA SER A 252 9.02 -7.90 28.80
C SER A 252 8.03 -8.13 27.64
N TYR A 253 8.00 -7.26 26.62
CA TYR A 253 6.97 -7.25 25.57
C TYR A 253 7.31 -8.15 24.36
N SER A 254 8.12 -9.21 24.54
CA SER A 254 8.58 -10.04 23.42
C SER A 254 7.45 -10.74 22.64
N ASN A 255 6.27 -10.93 23.24
CA ASN A 255 5.10 -11.58 22.65
C ASN A 255 3.97 -10.60 22.26
N VAL A 256 4.27 -9.32 22.05
CA VAL A 256 3.30 -8.30 21.62
C VAL A 256 3.47 -8.00 20.13
N LEU A 257 2.38 -7.95 19.36
CA LEU A 257 2.41 -7.56 17.93
C LEU A 257 2.39 -6.05 17.75
N ASP A 258 1.42 -5.37 18.35
CA ASP A 258 1.21 -3.94 18.15
C ASP A 258 1.24 -3.17 19.48
N ILE A 259 1.96 -2.05 19.50
CA ILE A 259 2.06 -1.13 20.63
C ILE A 259 1.64 0.27 20.19
N TYR A 260 0.64 0.84 20.86
CA TYR A 260 0.17 2.21 20.70
C TYR A 260 0.35 2.96 22.01
N LEU A 261 1.12 4.05 22.00
CA LEU A 261 1.37 4.86 23.18
C LEU A 261 0.87 6.27 22.92
N ASN A 262 -0.06 6.73 23.75
CA ASN A 262 -0.69 8.04 23.67
C ASN A 262 -0.47 8.82 24.96
N SER A 263 -0.59 10.14 24.90
CA SER A 263 -0.75 10.98 26.08
C SER A 263 -2.21 11.34 26.27
N TRP A 264 -2.67 11.42 27.53
CA TRP A 264 -3.96 12.03 27.83
C TRP A 264 -3.95 13.56 27.58
N ASP A 265 -2.85 14.25 27.91
CA ASP A 265 -2.64 15.67 27.61
C ASP A 265 -1.64 15.82 26.46
N PRO A 266 -2.03 16.33 25.28
CA PRO A 266 -1.14 16.47 24.14
C PRO A 266 0.07 17.39 24.39
N ASN A 267 0.05 18.20 25.46
CA ASN A 267 1.17 19.08 25.84
C ASN A 267 2.13 18.45 26.84
N GLN A 268 1.82 17.27 27.37
CA GLN A 268 2.67 16.59 28.33
C GLN A 268 3.82 15.86 27.65
N VAL A 269 5.01 15.97 28.26
CA VAL A 269 6.25 15.36 27.76
C VAL A 269 6.57 14.08 28.53
N PHE A 270 6.79 12.99 27.80
CA PHE A 270 7.18 11.69 28.34
C PHE A 270 8.52 11.21 27.77
N PRO A 271 9.29 10.37 28.49
CA PRO A 271 10.51 9.80 27.93
C PRO A 271 10.19 8.85 26.77
N PHE A 272 11.12 8.73 25.81
CA PHE A 272 11.06 7.65 24.83
C PHE A 272 11.14 6.29 25.56
N PRO A 273 10.37 5.27 25.14
CA PRO A 273 10.36 3.96 25.78
C PRO A 273 11.64 3.15 25.49
N LEU A 274 12.76 3.52 26.14
CA LEU A 274 14.08 2.90 25.93
C LEU A 274 14.10 1.39 26.22
N GLY A 275 13.16 0.88 27.02
CA GLY A 275 12.98 -0.55 27.24
C GLY A 275 12.69 -1.34 25.96
N LEU A 276 12.22 -0.70 24.87
CA LEU A 276 12.04 -1.34 23.56
C LEU A 276 13.37 -1.88 23.02
N GLY A 277 14.49 -1.17 23.18
CA GLY A 277 15.81 -1.64 22.73
C GLY A 277 16.32 -2.87 23.48
N ASN A 278 15.70 -3.18 24.64
CA ASN A 278 16.02 -4.32 25.49
C ASN A 278 15.08 -5.51 25.30
N ILE A 279 14.11 -5.43 24.37
CA ILE A 279 13.29 -6.59 24.02
C ILE A 279 14.21 -7.65 23.39
N PRO A 280 14.14 -8.92 23.83
CA PRO A 280 14.95 -9.99 23.24
C PRO A 280 14.78 -10.09 21.72
N PRO A 281 15.82 -10.52 20.98
CA PRO A 281 15.71 -10.86 19.57
C PRO A 281 14.64 -11.94 19.31
N ASN A 282 14.12 -12.01 18.09
CA ASN A 282 12.99 -12.90 17.71
C ASN A 282 11.70 -12.60 18.48
N ASN A 283 11.49 -11.35 18.88
CA ASN A 283 10.19 -10.90 19.36
C ASN A 283 9.16 -10.88 18.23
N LYS A 284 7.90 -10.63 18.57
CA LYS A 284 6.79 -10.59 17.61
C LYS A 284 6.34 -9.18 17.24
N LEU A 285 7.11 -8.15 17.59
CA LEU A 285 6.68 -6.76 17.43
C LEU A 285 6.68 -6.36 15.95
N ILE A 286 5.52 -5.95 15.46
CA ILE A 286 5.32 -5.54 14.07
C ILE A 286 5.03 -4.04 14.00
N TYR A 287 4.22 -3.50 14.92
CA TYR A 287 3.77 -2.11 14.82
C TYR A 287 4.01 -1.35 16.13
N ILE A 288 4.70 -0.22 16.05
CA ILE A 288 4.92 0.70 17.17
C ILE A 288 4.44 2.08 16.77
N TYR A 289 3.48 2.62 17.51
CA TYR A 289 2.93 3.96 17.31
C TYR A 289 3.05 4.77 18.59
N ILE A 290 3.73 5.91 18.51
CA ILE A 290 3.96 6.84 19.62
C ILE A 290 3.37 8.18 19.25
N ASN A 291 2.45 8.69 20.08
CA ASN A 291 1.69 9.90 19.83
C ASN A 291 1.60 10.76 21.11
N TYR A 292 2.75 11.31 21.49
CA TYR A 292 2.92 12.27 22.57
C TYR A 292 4.24 13.01 22.40
N LEU A 293 4.42 14.14 23.10
CA LEU A 293 5.68 14.87 23.10
C LEU A 293 6.75 14.08 23.85
N ILE A 294 7.90 13.88 23.22
CA ILE A 294 8.97 13.03 23.74
C ILE A 294 10.12 13.88 24.27
N ASP A 295 10.61 13.55 25.46
CA ASP A 295 11.79 14.19 26.05
C ASP A 295 13.07 13.86 25.26
N SER A 296 14.13 14.66 25.44
CA SER A 296 15.43 14.37 24.83
C SER A 296 15.92 12.99 25.30
N PRO A 297 16.30 12.08 24.38
CA PRO A 297 16.88 10.82 24.80
C PRO A 297 18.25 11.06 25.44
N PRO A 298 18.63 10.26 26.46
CA PRO A 298 19.91 10.42 27.18
C PRO A 298 21.13 10.03 26.34
N HIS A 299 20.94 9.25 25.27
CA HIS A 299 21.94 8.80 24.30
C HIS A 299 21.22 8.49 22.97
N LEU A 300 21.98 8.27 21.88
CA LEU A 300 21.38 7.81 20.63
C LEU A 300 20.69 6.45 20.83
N ILE A 301 19.45 6.35 20.36
CA ILE A 301 18.60 5.17 20.56
C ILE A 301 19.00 4.09 19.56
N ASP A 302 19.30 2.90 20.07
CA ASP A 302 19.53 1.70 19.28
C ASP A 302 18.33 0.76 19.37
N LEU A 303 17.66 0.55 18.24
CA LEU A 303 16.55 -0.40 18.11
C LEU A 303 16.92 -1.59 17.23
N SER A 304 18.21 -1.89 17.00
CA SER A 304 18.63 -2.99 16.13
C SER A 304 18.12 -4.36 16.58
N ASN A 305 17.86 -4.52 17.89
CA ASN A 305 17.37 -5.76 18.51
C ASN A 305 15.89 -6.05 18.25
N LEU A 306 15.11 -5.08 17.73
CA LEU A 306 13.70 -5.27 17.38
C LEU A 306 13.51 -6.08 16.09
N ASP A 307 14.32 -7.12 15.91
CA ASP A 307 14.29 -8.01 14.76
C ASP A 307 13.14 -9.02 14.90
N SER A 308 11.91 -8.55 14.64
CA SER A 308 10.77 -9.44 14.51
C SER A 308 10.86 -10.23 13.21
N ASN A 309 10.80 -11.55 13.35
CA ASN A 309 10.69 -12.49 12.23
C ASN A 309 9.22 -12.80 11.90
N ASP A 310 8.27 -12.20 12.62
CA ASP A 310 6.87 -12.54 12.48
C ASP A 310 6.30 -11.90 11.20
N LYS A 311 6.16 -12.72 10.16
CA LYS A 311 5.49 -12.37 8.90
C LYS A 311 4.11 -13.04 8.83
N THR A 312 3.36 -13.05 9.95
CA THR A 312 2.09 -13.79 10.05
C THR A 312 1.11 -13.49 8.94
N ASP A 313 1.10 -12.24 8.44
CA ASP A 313 0.16 -11.81 7.42
C ASP A 313 0.88 -11.16 6.24
N LEU A 314 0.35 -11.41 5.04
CA LEU A 314 0.82 -10.84 3.77
C LEU A 314 0.84 -9.29 3.78
N TYR A 315 0.12 -8.67 4.72
CA TYR A 315 -0.09 -7.22 4.83
C TYR A 315 0.54 -6.60 6.08
N SER A 316 1.22 -7.40 6.91
CA SER A 316 1.86 -6.91 8.13
C SER A 316 3.27 -6.42 7.80
N TYR A 317 3.47 -5.11 7.90
CA TYR A 317 4.77 -4.46 7.71
C TYR A 317 5.31 -3.99 9.04
N ASN A 318 6.58 -4.30 9.31
CA ASN A 318 7.24 -3.74 10.47
C ASN A 318 7.27 -2.22 10.35
N THR A 319 6.63 -1.54 11.30
CA THR A 319 6.38 -0.10 11.25
C THR A 319 6.71 0.55 12.57
N LEU A 320 7.44 1.67 12.52
CA LEU A 320 7.68 2.56 13.65
C LEU A 320 7.19 3.96 13.27
N THR A 321 6.14 4.41 13.95
CA THR A 321 5.53 5.72 13.75
C THR A 321 5.67 6.56 15.02
N LEU A 322 6.31 7.71 14.88
CA LEU A 322 6.38 8.77 15.89
C LEU A 322 5.59 9.97 15.35
N ASN A 323 4.37 10.13 15.83
CA ASN A 323 3.46 11.19 15.44
C ASN A 323 3.61 12.39 16.40
N ASN A 324 4.10 13.53 15.89
CA ASN A 324 4.32 14.74 16.67
C ASN A 324 5.17 14.50 17.94
N PRO A 325 6.41 13.99 17.80
CA PRO A 325 7.30 13.75 18.94
C PRO A 325 7.75 15.06 19.60
N GLY A 326 7.52 16.21 18.97
CA GLY A 326 7.82 17.52 19.53
C GLY A 326 9.28 17.95 19.39
N ASN A 327 9.54 19.18 19.82
CA ASN A 327 10.83 19.84 19.56
C ASN A 327 12.00 19.33 20.42
N LEU A 328 11.70 18.64 21.53
CA LEU A 328 12.71 18.13 22.46
C LEU A 328 13.31 16.81 22.01
N PHE A 329 12.62 16.06 21.14
CA PHE A 329 13.06 14.73 20.73
C PHE A 329 14.14 14.75 19.65
N ASN A 330 15.35 15.04 20.08
CA ASN A 330 16.57 14.99 19.29
C ASN A 330 17.76 14.73 20.22
N PHE A 331 18.87 14.19 19.71
CA PHE A 331 20.10 14.06 20.47
C PHE A 331 21.07 15.16 20.04
N ASN A 332 21.22 16.21 20.87
CA ASN A 332 22.06 17.38 20.56
C ASN A 332 21.70 18.04 19.20
N GLY A 333 20.41 18.20 18.91
CA GLY A 333 19.89 18.74 17.65
C GLY A 333 19.88 17.76 16.47
N LYS A 334 20.39 16.54 16.66
CA LYS A 334 20.49 15.52 15.61
C LYS A 334 19.40 14.46 15.72
N PHE A 335 19.25 13.71 14.62
CA PHE A 335 18.35 12.56 14.56
C PHE A 335 18.62 11.59 15.73
N PRO A 336 17.58 11.17 16.49
CA PRO A 336 17.77 10.55 17.80
C PRO A 336 18.13 9.06 17.77
N PHE A 337 18.17 8.41 16.60
CA PHE A 337 18.48 6.98 16.48
C PHE A 337 19.88 6.74 15.89
N SER A 338 20.62 5.80 16.47
CA SER A 338 21.87 5.28 15.91
C SER A 338 21.64 4.15 14.90
N SER A 339 20.64 3.30 15.15
CA SER A 339 20.33 2.13 14.32
C SER A 339 18.88 1.70 14.51
N LEU A 340 18.25 1.30 13.42
CA LEU A 340 16.92 0.69 13.42
C LEU A 340 17.03 -0.78 12.99
N HIS A 341 16.05 -1.59 13.37
CA HIS A 341 16.09 -3.03 13.09
C HIS A 341 16.03 -3.33 11.60
N LYS A 342 16.66 -4.45 11.20
CA LYS A 342 16.91 -4.77 9.79
C LYS A 342 15.66 -5.06 8.95
N ASN A 343 14.57 -5.47 9.61
CA ASN A 343 13.30 -5.80 8.95
C ASN A 343 12.32 -4.64 8.92
N LEU A 344 12.71 -3.42 9.35
CA LEU A 344 11.82 -2.25 9.34
C LEU A 344 11.43 -1.91 7.91
N VAL A 345 10.13 -1.76 7.64
CA VAL A 345 9.59 -1.48 6.30
C VAL A 345 9.07 -0.05 6.20
N ILE A 346 8.42 0.45 7.25
CA ILE A 346 7.84 1.79 7.29
C ILE A 346 8.36 2.55 8.51
N PHE A 347 8.88 3.75 8.29
CA PHE A 347 9.31 4.65 9.37
C PHE A 347 8.68 6.02 9.19
N ASP A 348 7.94 6.47 10.20
CA ASP A 348 7.35 7.80 10.23
C ASP A 348 7.90 8.59 11.41
N PHE A 349 8.45 9.76 11.13
CA PHE A 349 8.89 10.74 12.11
C PHE A 349 8.43 12.11 11.62
N ASN A 350 7.22 12.49 12.02
CA ASN A 350 6.57 13.70 11.51
C ASN A 350 6.46 14.74 12.63
N ASP A 351 6.64 16.01 12.30
CA ASP A 351 6.42 17.12 13.23
C ASP A 351 7.37 17.10 14.46
N GLY A 352 8.65 16.78 14.23
CA GLY A 352 9.72 16.90 15.22
C GLY A 352 10.70 18.04 14.92
N ASN A 353 11.88 18.02 15.55
CA ASN A 353 12.87 19.10 15.39
C ASN A 353 14.31 18.60 15.49
N PHE A 354 14.85 18.09 14.38
CA PHE A 354 16.28 17.85 14.22
C PHE A 354 16.79 18.56 12.96
N SER A 355 18.05 19.00 12.99
CA SER A 355 18.59 19.96 12.02
C SER A 355 19.36 19.34 10.86
N GLU A 356 19.72 18.05 10.93
CA GLU A 356 20.58 17.37 9.96
C GLU A 356 19.94 16.05 9.51
N LEU A 357 19.88 15.82 8.20
CA LEU A 357 19.41 14.56 7.64
C LEU A 357 20.49 13.49 7.92
N PRO A 358 20.19 12.40 8.67
CA PRO A 358 21.17 11.34 8.84
C PRO A 358 21.47 10.69 7.48
N LYS A 359 22.64 10.06 7.35
CA LYS A 359 22.88 9.13 6.26
C LYS A 359 21.86 7.99 6.39
N LEU A 360 20.91 7.92 5.46
CA LEU A 360 19.79 7.00 5.63
C LEU A 360 20.26 5.54 5.63
N GLU A 361 21.29 5.18 4.87
CA GLU A 361 21.85 3.81 4.87
C GLU A 361 22.53 3.38 6.18
N ASP A 362 22.95 4.33 7.01
CA ASP A 362 23.63 4.03 8.28
C ASP A 362 22.58 3.66 9.34
N VAL A 363 21.42 4.32 9.31
CA VAL A 363 20.29 4.12 10.22
C VAL A 363 19.37 3.00 9.75
N PHE A 364 18.94 3.05 8.50
CA PHE A 364 17.98 2.13 7.89
C PHE A 364 18.71 0.97 7.18
N LYS A 365 18.00 -0.14 6.95
CA LYS A 365 18.55 -1.36 6.32
C LYS A 365 17.73 -1.75 5.10
N GLU A 366 18.12 -2.84 4.45
CA GLU A 366 17.67 -3.23 3.11
C GLU A 366 16.15 -3.37 2.93
N GLU A 367 15.41 -3.68 4.00
CA GLU A 367 13.94 -3.88 3.96
C GLU A 367 13.12 -2.59 3.96
N ILE A 368 13.72 -1.43 4.23
CA ILE A 368 12.98 -0.17 4.31
C ILE A 368 12.34 0.18 2.97
N ALA A 369 11.04 0.45 2.98
CA ALA A 369 10.25 0.79 1.80
C ALA A 369 9.68 2.21 1.86
N VAL A 370 9.36 2.70 3.07
CA VAL A 370 8.76 4.02 3.28
C VAL A 370 9.47 4.74 4.41
N ILE A 371 9.92 5.97 4.13
CA ILE A 371 10.51 6.88 5.12
C ILE A 371 9.77 8.21 5.02
N ASN A 372 9.11 8.61 6.11
CA ASN A 372 8.46 9.91 6.24
C ASN A 372 9.17 10.72 7.33
N LEU A 373 9.78 11.84 6.94
CA LEU A 373 10.47 12.80 7.80
C LEU A 373 9.93 14.23 7.57
N ASN A 374 8.64 14.38 7.27
CA ASN A 374 8.05 15.68 6.94
C ASN A 374 7.84 16.57 8.16
N ASN A 375 7.77 17.88 7.92
CA ASN A 375 7.55 18.91 8.94
C ASN A 375 8.60 18.90 10.06
N ASN A 376 9.88 18.76 9.71
CA ASN A 376 10.99 18.90 10.66
C ASN A 376 11.78 20.19 10.34
N SER A 377 12.90 20.41 11.05
CA SER A 377 13.82 21.53 10.79
C SER A 377 15.05 21.10 9.95
N ILE A 378 14.95 20.02 9.19
CA ILE A 378 16.10 19.36 8.57
C ILE A 378 16.72 20.30 7.52
N GLY A 379 17.95 20.73 7.76
CA GLY A 379 18.75 21.51 6.83
C GLY A 379 19.88 20.70 6.20
N GLY A 380 20.78 21.40 5.51
CA GLY A 380 21.93 20.79 4.84
C GLY A 380 21.66 20.44 3.38
N ASN A 381 22.67 19.88 2.71
CA ASN A 381 22.59 19.48 1.31
C ASN A 381 21.98 18.07 1.20
N ILE A 382 20.96 17.92 0.36
CA ILE A 382 20.26 16.65 0.16
C ILE A 382 21.12 15.57 -0.55
N GLN A 383 22.14 15.96 -1.33
CA GLN A 383 22.99 15.01 -2.07
C GLN A 383 23.97 14.25 -1.19
N THR A 384 24.35 14.80 -0.03
CA THR A 384 25.43 14.24 0.78
C THR A 384 25.01 13.04 1.64
N THR A 385 23.75 12.64 1.60
CA THR A 385 23.14 11.78 2.63
C THR A 385 22.37 10.56 2.10
N LEU A 386 22.31 10.34 0.78
CA LEU A 386 21.43 9.34 0.18
C LEU A 386 22.12 8.51 -0.92
N ASP A 387 22.38 7.23 -0.64
CA ASP A 387 22.72 6.24 -1.66
C ASP A 387 21.61 5.18 -1.77
N PHE A 388 20.66 5.37 -2.69
CA PHE A 388 19.59 4.37 -2.83
C PHE A 388 20.03 3.02 -3.44
N ASN A 389 21.30 2.82 -3.80
CA ASN A 389 21.79 1.47 -4.10
C ASN A 389 21.92 0.63 -2.83
N LYS A 390 22.11 1.26 -1.67
CA LYS A 390 22.14 0.60 -0.35
C LYS A 390 20.75 0.40 0.25
N LEU A 391 19.73 1.06 -0.32
CA LEU A 391 18.33 0.95 0.09
C LEU A 391 17.47 0.44 -1.09
N PRO A 392 17.70 -0.79 -1.58
CA PRO A 392 17.13 -1.28 -2.84
C PRO A 392 15.60 -1.40 -2.84
N LYS A 393 14.99 -1.50 -1.66
CA LYS A 393 13.53 -1.59 -1.49
C LYS A 393 12.85 -0.25 -1.21
N LEU A 394 13.61 0.82 -1.01
CA LEU A 394 13.05 2.14 -0.72
C LEU A 394 12.18 2.57 -1.91
N ALA A 395 10.90 2.74 -1.66
CA ALA A 395 9.89 3.05 -2.65
C ALA A 395 9.28 4.44 -2.42
N THR A 396 9.27 4.94 -1.18
CA THR A 396 8.70 6.25 -0.83
C THR A 396 9.58 7.00 0.16
N LEU A 397 9.91 8.25 -0.15
CA LEU A 397 10.66 9.16 0.73
C LEU A 397 9.96 10.52 0.83
N ASN A 398 9.42 10.84 2.00
CA ASN A 398 8.77 12.13 2.24
C ASN A 398 9.65 13.02 3.12
N LEU A 399 10.13 14.12 2.57
CA LEU A 399 10.96 15.14 3.22
C LEU A 399 10.28 16.52 3.17
N ARG A 400 8.97 16.56 2.92
CA ARG A 400 8.19 17.80 2.79
C ARG A 400 8.37 18.73 3.98
N ASN A 401 8.35 20.04 3.71
CA ASN A 401 8.32 21.10 4.73
C ASN A 401 9.49 20.99 5.71
N ASN A 402 10.70 21.07 5.15
CA ASN A 402 11.98 21.09 5.84
C ASN A 402 12.80 22.30 5.33
N ARG A 403 14.10 22.34 5.60
CA ARG A 403 15.04 23.41 5.15
C ARG A 403 16.15 22.86 4.25
N LEU A 404 15.90 21.74 3.57
CA LEU A 404 16.89 21.06 2.74
C LEU A 404 17.30 21.95 1.56
N THR A 405 18.59 21.92 1.23
CA THR A 405 19.22 22.65 0.13
C THR A 405 19.93 21.68 -0.83
N GLY A 406 20.56 22.21 -1.87
CA GLY A 406 21.27 21.41 -2.87
C GLY A 406 20.38 21.07 -4.07
N SER A 407 20.85 20.12 -4.88
CA SER A 407 20.16 19.62 -6.07
C SER A 407 19.81 18.13 -5.92
N ILE A 408 18.94 17.62 -6.78
CA ILE A 408 18.64 16.19 -6.87
C ILE A 408 19.06 15.68 -8.24
N ASP A 409 19.35 14.39 -8.36
CA ASP A 409 19.81 13.75 -9.60
C ASP A 409 18.82 12.71 -10.12
N GLU A 410 19.14 12.08 -11.25
CA GLU A 410 18.31 11.04 -11.88
C GLU A 410 18.01 9.83 -10.98
N SER A 411 18.78 9.63 -9.90
CA SER A 411 18.54 8.52 -8.98
C SER A 411 17.25 8.70 -8.17
N TRP A 412 16.69 9.91 -8.10
CA TRP A 412 15.39 10.21 -7.49
C TRP A 412 14.20 9.72 -8.31
N CYS A 413 14.41 9.49 -9.61
CA CYS A 413 13.36 9.07 -10.54
C CYS A 413 12.87 7.64 -10.28
N ARG A 414 13.55 6.85 -9.43
CA ARG A 414 13.19 5.46 -9.12
C ARG A 414 12.19 5.30 -7.99
N ILE A 415 11.97 6.32 -7.16
CA ILE A 415 11.09 6.25 -5.98
C ILE A 415 9.96 7.26 -6.05
N ASN A 416 8.91 7.06 -5.26
CA ASN A 416 7.99 8.11 -4.84
C ASN A 416 8.69 9.04 -3.86
N PHE A 417 8.50 10.34 -4.04
CA PHE A 417 9.05 11.31 -3.11
C PHE A 417 8.10 12.49 -2.96
N ASP A 418 8.19 13.16 -1.82
CA ASP A 418 7.64 14.50 -1.59
C ASP A 418 8.74 15.34 -0.95
N ILE A 419 9.24 16.31 -1.69
CA ILE A 419 10.26 17.27 -1.25
C ILE A 419 9.71 18.69 -1.22
N SER A 420 8.39 18.86 -1.33
CA SER A 420 7.74 20.16 -1.38
C SER A 420 8.08 21.02 -0.16
N TYR A 421 8.06 22.33 -0.34
CA TYR A 421 8.38 23.31 0.71
C TYR A 421 9.75 23.09 1.36
N ASN A 422 10.78 22.96 0.54
CA ASN A 422 12.19 22.99 0.91
C ASN A 422 12.93 24.11 0.16
N LEU A 423 14.23 24.26 0.40
CA LEU A 423 15.12 25.21 -0.27
C LEU A 423 15.97 24.54 -1.36
N ILE A 424 15.49 23.41 -1.92
CA ILE A 424 16.14 22.66 -2.99
C ILE A 424 16.09 23.50 -4.28
N GLY A 425 17.16 23.43 -5.06
CA GLY A 425 17.29 24.13 -6.34
C GLY A 425 18.16 23.37 -7.33
N GLY A 426 18.76 24.09 -8.28
CA GLY A 426 19.51 23.49 -9.38
C GLY A 426 18.60 22.89 -10.45
N GLU A 427 19.15 22.03 -11.30
CA GLU A 427 18.37 21.39 -12.36
C GLU A 427 17.50 20.26 -11.80
N ALA A 428 16.24 20.19 -12.23
CA ALA A 428 15.41 19.03 -12.03
C ALA A 428 15.86 17.88 -12.96
N PRO A 429 15.88 16.63 -12.49
CA PRO A 429 16.05 15.42 -13.29
C PRO A 429 15.07 15.36 -14.47
N SER A 430 15.47 14.72 -15.56
CA SER A 430 14.70 14.67 -16.81
C SER A 430 13.33 14.03 -16.61
N CYS A 431 13.22 13.00 -15.77
CA CYS A 431 11.93 12.40 -15.40
C CYS A 431 10.94 13.41 -14.81
N MET A 432 11.45 14.41 -14.08
CA MET A 432 10.64 15.43 -13.43
C MET A 432 10.28 16.54 -14.40
N VAL A 433 11.25 17.02 -15.17
CA VAL A 433 11.03 18.01 -16.23
C VAL A 433 9.92 17.53 -17.16
N CYS A 434 9.95 16.25 -17.54
CA CYS A 434 9.01 15.67 -18.49
C CYS A 434 7.62 15.40 -17.95
N HIS A 435 7.50 14.85 -16.75
CA HIS A 435 6.22 14.26 -16.31
C HIS A 435 5.49 15.07 -15.25
N PHE A 436 6.16 15.97 -14.55
CA PHE A 436 5.57 16.74 -13.45
C PHE A 436 5.10 18.11 -13.94
N GLN A 437 4.13 18.68 -13.23
CA GLN A 437 3.62 20.04 -13.48
C GLN A 437 4.06 20.98 -12.35
N GLN A 438 4.10 22.29 -12.60
CA GLN A 438 4.61 23.26 -11.60
C GLN A 438 3.89 23.18 -10.24
N ASN A 439 2.61 22.84 -10.24
CA ASN A 439 1.79 22.74 -9.03
C ASN A 439 1.70 21.32 -8.46
N ASP A 440 2.50 20.37 -9.00
CA ASP A 440 2.55 19.01 -8.50
C ASP A 440 2.88 19.02 -7.00
N LEU A 441 2.14 18.22 -6.24
CA LEU A 441 2.14 18.29 -4.79
C LEU A 441 3.52 17.96 -4.21
N SER A 442 4.26 17.05 -4.85
CA SER A 442 5.54 16.55 -4.35
C SER A 442 6.73 17.51 -4.52
N ILE A 443 6.58 18.57 -5.31
CA ILE A 443 7.66 19.54 -5.61
C ILE A 443 7.20 20.99 -5.45
N ARG A 444 6.01 21.20 -4.91
CA ARG A 444 5.47 22.54 -4.69
C ARG A 444 6.42 23.35 -3.82
N GLY A 445 6.72 24.59 -4.24
CA GLY A 445 7.62 25.48 -3.50
C GLY A 445 9.11 25.21 -3.72
N ILE A 446 9.49 24.26 -4.58
CA ILE A 446 10.89 24.05 -5.02
C ILE A 446 11.21 24.97 -6.20
N ASN A 447 12.44 25.48 -6.27
CA ASN A 447 12.88 26.41 -7.31
C ASN A 447 13.93 25.79 -8.25
N PHE A 448 13.48 24.89 -9.14
CA PHE A 448 14.36 24.30 -10.16
C PHE A 448 14.69 25.30 -11.27
N THR A 449 15.96 25.38 -11.67
CA THR A 449 16.47 26.33 -12.66
C THR A 449 16.01 26.04 -14.08
N ASN A 450 15.73 24.77 -14.40
CA ASN A 450 15.27 24.30 -15.72
C ASN A 450 13.73 24.13 -15.79
N TRP A 451 12.98 24.83 -14.94
CA TRP A 451 11.52 24.69 -14.87
C TRP A 451 10.74 25.75 -15.66
N ASN A 452 11.26 26.97 -15.76
CA ASN A 452 10.62 28.04 -16.51
C ASN A 452 11.66 28.85 -17.31
N PRO A 453 11.77 28.63 -18.63
CA PRO A 453 11.00 27.66 -19.42
C PRO A 453 11.47 26.22 -19.19
N LYS A 454 10.55 25.25 -19.26
CA LYS A 454 10.91 23.83 -19.33
C LYS A 454 11.58 23.53 -20.67
N PRO A 455 12.74 22.86 -20.71
CA PRO A 455 13.31 22.43 -21.97
C PRO A 455 12.45 21.32 -22.61
N PRO A 456 12.56 21.10 -23.94
CA PRO A 456 11.97 19.95 -24.60
C PRO A 456 12.46 18.63 -23.98
N CYS A 457 11.56 17.66 -23.85
CA CYS A 457 11.87 16.33 -23.38
C CYS A 457 12.47 15.46 -24.48
N THR A 458 13.74 15.12 -24.30
CA THR A 458 14.53 14.30 -25.23
C THR A 458 15.02 12.99 -24.61
N SER A 459 14.73 12.74 -23.34
CA SER A 459 15.22 11.59 -22.56
C SER A 459 14.28 10.38 -22.56
N ILE A 460 13.08 10.50 -23.12
CA ILE A 460 12.09 9.42 -23.19
C ILE A 460 12.56 8.39 -24.20
N ILE A 461 12.87 7.18 -23.73
CA ILE A 461 13.30 6.05 -24.55
C ILE A 461 12.38 4.87 -24.25
N PRO A 462 11.23 4.75 -24.93
CA PRO A 462 10.28 3.70 -24.67
C PRO A 462 10.59 2.44 -25.50
N ASN A 463 10.38 1.30 -24.89
CA ASN A 463 10.44 -0.04 -25.47
C ASN A 463 9.14 -0.77 -25.15
N LEU A 464 8.85 -1.79 -25.95
CA LEU A 464 7.65 -2.60 -25.80
C LEU A 464 8.03 -4.08 -25.90
N MET A 465 7.56 -4.88 -24.94
CA MET A 465 7.67 -6.34 -24.95
C MET A 465 6.27 -6.93 -24.79
N TYR A 466 6.02 -8.06 -25.42
CA TYR A 466 4.81 -8.85 -25.17
C TYR A 466 5.19 -10.22 -24.60
N ASP A 467 4.73 -10.54 -23.39
CA ASP A 467 4.92 -11.87 -22.81
C ASP A 467 3.76 -12.78 -23.21
N ASN A 468 4.01 -13.68 -24.17
CA ASN A 468 3.04 -14.68 -24.64
C ASN A 468 2.51 -15.58 -23.50
N SER A 469 3.32 -15.85 -22.47
CA SER A 469 2.96 -16.78 -21.40
C SER A 469 1.93 -16.17 -20.43
N THR A 470 2.10 -14.89 -20.11
CA THR A 470 1.22 -14.15 -19.19
C THR A 470 0.18 -13.29 -19.91
N LYS A 471 0.25 -13.20 -21.25
CA LYS A 471 -0.52 -12.26 -22.09
C LYS A 471 -0.34 -10.80 -21.64
N LEU A 472 0.85 -10.44 -21.19
CA LEU A 472 1.16 -9.09 -20.70
C LEU A 472 1.91 -8.27 -21.76
N LEU A 473 1.47 -7.04 -21.96
CA LEU A 473 2.21 -6.01 -22.68
C LEU A 473 2.99 -5.16 -21.66
N LEU A 474 4.30 -5.05 -21.86
CA LEU A 474 5.20 -4.32 -20.99
C LEU A 474 5.78 -3.12 -21.73
N ILE A 475 5.44 -1.91 -21.25
CA ILE A 475 6.12 -0.69 -21.69
C ILE A 475 7.23 -0.42 -20.70
N TYR A 476 8.47 -0.33 -21.19
CA TYR A 476 9.62 -0.11 -20.32
C TYR A 476 10.73 0.71 -20.97
N GLY A 477 11.64 1.26 -20.17
CA GLY A 477 12.78 2.04 -20.65
C GLY A 477 13.13 3.22 -19.76
N GLN A 478 13.46 4.35 -20.36
CA GLN A 478 13.85 5.57 -19.67
C GLN A 478 12.76 6.63 -19.77
N ASP A 479 12.47 7.30 -18.66
CA ASP A 479 11.51 8.40 -18.56
C ASP A 479 10.13 8.08 -19.13
N ILE A 480 9.63 6.88 -18.83
CA ILE A 480 8.34 6.38 -19.33
C ILE A 480 7.15 7.04 -18.62
N GLY A 481 7.37 7.71 -17.49
CA GLY A 481 6.34 8.40 -16.72
C GLY A 481 6.24 7.92 -15.28
N VAL A 482 5.76 8.80 -14.41
CA VAL A 482 5.60 8.52 -12.98
C VAL A 482 4.21 8.00 -12.61
N ALA A 483 3.25 8.14 -13.52
CA ALA A 483 1.87 7.68 -13.38
C ALA A 483 1.27 7.35 -14.75
N ARG A 484 0.26 6.46 -14.78
CA ARG A 484 -0.44 6.10 -16.02
C ARG A 484 -1.08 7.29 -16.73
N THR A 485 -1.41 8.35 -16.00
CA THR A 485 -1.95 9.59 -16.58
C THR A 485 -0.93 10.37 -17.42
N ASN A 486 0.35 9.98 -17.42
CA ASN A 486 1.39 10.64 -18.22
C ASN A 486 1.31 10.29 -19.72
N PHE A 487 0.73 9.15 -20.09
CA PHE A 487 0.61 8.71 -21.48
C PHE A 487 -0.72 8.05 -21.80
N LYS A 488 -0.99 7.89 -23.09
CA LYS A 488 -2.13 7.15 -23.66
C LYS A 488 -1.59 6.16 -24.67
N ILE A 489 -2.16 4.95 -24.69
CA ILE A 489 -1.94 4.00 -25.78
C ILE A 489 -3.12 4.19 -26.75
N GLU A 490 -2.84 4.58 -28.00
CA GLU A 490 -3.88 4.64 -29.02
C GLU A 490 -4.34 3.21 -29.36
N ASN A 491 -5.64 3.08 -29.68
CA ASN A 491 -6.36 1.81 -29.70
C ASN A 491 -6.33 1.17 -28.31
N SER A 492 -7.07 1.77 -27.38
CA SER A 492 -7.35 1.23 -26.04
C SER A 492 -8.16 -0.07 -26.16
N TYR A 493 -7.57 -1.10 -26.76
CA TYR A 493 -7.95 -2.47 -26.54
C TYR A 493 -7.97 -2.71 -25.05
N ASN A 494 -8.85 -3.61 -24.65
CA ASN A 494 -9.15 -3.96 -23.27
C ASN A 494 -7.86 -4.34 -22.52
N TYR A 495 -7.12 -3.38 -22.00
CA TYR A 495 -5.92 -3.60 -21.21
C TYR A 495 -6.25 -3.29 -19.76
N SER A 496 -6.21 -4.32 -18.89
CA SER A 496 -6.36 -4.05 -17.46
C SER A 496 -5.07 -3.39 -16.94
N PRO A 497 -5.17 -2.23 -16.27
CA PRO A 497 -4.02 -1.49 -15.78
C PRO A 497 -3.47 -2.03 -14.44
N TYR A 498 -3.83 -3.22 -14.01
CA TYR A 498 -3.37 -3.73 -12.72
C TYR A 498 -2.85 -5.15 -12.86
N CYS A 499 -1.53 -5.28 -12.90
CA CYS A 499 -0.86 -6.56 -12.75
C CYS A 499 0.18 -6.44 -11.65
N SER A 500 -0.25 -6.51 -10.39
CA SER A 500 0.66 -6.81 -9.27
C SER A 500 1.04 -8.30 -9.31
N MET A 501 1.67 -8.74 -10.41
CA MET A 501 2.12 -10.13 -10.55
C MET A 501 3.58 -10.24 -10.10
N PRO A 502 3.94 -11.31 -9.37
CA PRO A 502 5.34 -11.62 -9.10
C PRO A 502 6.16 -11.62 -10.40
N GLY A 503 7.27 -10.88 -10.41
CA GLY A 503 8.15 -10.75 -11.60
C GLY A 503 7.89 -9.54 -12.50
N TYR A 504 6.73 -8.88 -12.39
CA TYR A 504 6.37 -7.70 -13.19
C TYR A 504 5.89 -6.51 -12.34
N PRO A 505 6.69 -6.01 -11.38
CA PRO A 505 6.30 -4.82 -10.64
C PRO A 505 6.19 -3.61 -11.57
N ASP A 506 5.25 -2.71 -11.29
CA ASP A 506 5.32 -1.37 -11.86
C ASP A 506 6.54 -0.67 -11.24
N ILE A 507 7.53 -0.34 -12.08
CA ILE A 507 8.75 0.37 -11.66
C ILE A 507 8.57 1.82 -12.08
N ARG A 508 8.51 2.73 -11.10
CA ARG A 508 8.28 4.16 -11.36
C ARG A 508 9.26 4.66 -12.41
N ASN A 509 8.73 5.43 -13.38
CA ASN A 509 9.51 6.04 -14.46
C ASN A 509 10.21 5.07 -15.43
N ARG A 510 10.09 3.76 -15.23
CA ARG A 510 10.83 2.75 -16.01
C ARG A 510 9.98 1.65 -16.60
N GLN A 511 8.87 1.26 -15.97
CA GLN A 511 8.09 0.10 -16.40
C GLN A 511 6.62 0.23 -16.01
N PHE A 512 5.74 -0.01 -16.98
CA PHE A 512 4.30 -0.18 -16.80
C PHE A 512 3.83 -1.46 -17.46
N CYS A 513 3.05 -2.24 -16.74
CA CYS A 513 2.45 -3.47 -17.25
C CYS A 513 0.97 -3.30 -17.62
N PHE A 514 0.54 -4.08 -18.61
CA PHE A 514 -0.82 -4.08 -19.14
C PHE A 514 -1.23 -5.51 -19.47
N LYS A 515 -2.37 -6.00 -18.94
CA LYS A 515 -2.88 -7.31 -19.32
C LYS A 515 -3.78 -7.22 -20.54
N TYR A 516 -3.44 -7.93 -21.61
CA TYR A 516 -4.31 -8.10 -22.77
C TYR A 516 -5.58 -8.86 -22.34
N ILE A 517 -6.75 -8.26 -22.54
CA ILE A 517 -8.03 -8.94 -22.39
C ILE A 517 -8.37 -9.47 -23.78
N ASP A 518 -8.52 -10.80 -23.91
CA ASP A 518 -8.83 -11.49 -25.17
C ASP A 518 -9.93 -10.75 -25.95
N THR A 519 -9.54 -10.16 -27.07
CA THR A 519 -10.44 -9.82 -28.17
C THR A 519 -10.11 -10.74 -29.33
N ASP A 520 -11.12 -11.17 -30.09
CA ASP A 520 -10.96 -11.96 -31.33
C ASP A 520 -10.16 -11.23 -32.43
N GLU A 521 -9.80 -9.96 -32.19
CA GLU A 521 -8.99 -9.15 -33.10
C GLU A 521 -7.49 -9.50 -33.01
N PRO A 522 -6.78 -9.52 -34.14
CA PRO A 522 -5.33 -9.71 -34.15
C PRO A 522 -4.62 -8.57 -33.41
N ASN A 523 -3.61 -8.90 -32.61
CA ASN A 523 -2.79 -7.91 -31.89
C ASN A 523 -2.21 -6.89 -32.90
N PRO A 524 -2.36 -5.57 -32.70
CA PRO A 524 -1.83 -4.59 -33.64
C PRO A 524 -0.31 -4.76 -33.83
N PHE A 525 0.15 -4.52 -35.07
CA PHE A 525 1.57 -4.61 -35.44
C PHE A 525 2.44 -3.57 -34.73
N SER A 526 1.85 -2.42 -34.39
CA SER A 526 2.48 -1.35 -33.63
C SER A 526 1.48 -0.62 -32.74
N PHE A 527 2.00 0.04 -31.72
CA PHE A 527 1.26 0.82 -30.74
C PHE A 527 1.78 2.25 -30.73
N ASN A 528 0.88 3.22 -30.82
CA ASN A 528 1.23 4.62 -30.58
C ASN A 528 1.07 4.94 -29.10
N ILE A 529 2.17 5.32 -28.46
CA ILE A 529 2.19 5.85 -27.10
C ILE A 529 2.31 7.37 -27.17
N THR A 530 1.26 8.07 -26.74
CA THR A 530 1.16 9.52 -26.78
C THR A 530 1.22 10.13 -25.38
N TYR A 531 2.15 11.05 -25.15
CA TYR A 531 2.34 11.80 -23.91
C TYR A 531 1.76 13.23 -24.05
N PRO A 532 0.51 13.47 -23.62
CA PRO A 532 -0.19 14.71 -23.92
C PRO A 532 0.35 15.96 -23.20
N LYS A 533 1.04 15.78 -22.06
CA LYS A 533 1.43 16.86 -21.14
C LYS A 533 2.92 17.24 -21.19
N LEU A 534 3.67 16.73 -22.18
CA LEU A 534 5.10 17.07 -22.30
C LEU A 534 5.32 18.56 -22.65
N PRO A 535 6.49 19.13 -22.30
CA PRO A 535 6.87 20.48 -22.68
C PRO A 535 6.80 20.74 -24.19
N PRO A 536 6.60 21.98 -24.64
CA PRO A 536 6.68 22.34 -26.06
C PRO A 536 8.00 21.91 -26.71
N GLY A 537 7.96 21.51 -27.98
CA GLY A 537 9.12 21.01 -28.72
C GLY A 537 9.47 19.54 -28.46
N SER A 538 8.84 18.88 -27.48
CA SER A 538 9.06 17.44 -27.21
C SER A 538 8.36 16.55 -28.23
N ARG A 539 8.95 15.38 -28.55
CA ARG A 539 8.25 14.31 -29.27
C ARG A 539 7.12 13.78 -28.38
N LYS A 540 5.87 13.94 -28.82
CA LYS A 540 4.69 13.53 -28.03
C LYS A 540 4.28 12.08 -28.26
N THR A 541 4.47 11.57 -29.47
CA THR A 541 3.99 10.23 -29.85
C THR A 541 5.16 9.36 -30.27
N PHE A 542 5.16 8.12 -29.77
CA PHE A 542 6.14 7.09 -30.07
C PHE A 542 5.41 5.87 -30.61
N GLU A 543 5.66 5.52 -31.87
CA GLU A 543 5.21 4.26 -32.45
C GLU A 543 6.17 3.14 -32.03
N LEU A 544 5.65 2.05 -31.47
CA LEU A 544 6.43 0.94 -30.94
C LEU A 544 5.89 -0.39 -31.43
N ALA A 545 6.78 -1.35 -31.70
CA ALA A 545 6.44 -2.74 -31.90
C ALA A 545 7.00 -3.58 -30.75
N ALA A 546 6.29 -4.63 -30.36
CA ALA A 546 6.83 -5.60 -29.42
C ALA A 546 7.99 -6.35 -30.10
N TYR A 547 9.23 -6.14 -29.63
CA TYR A 547 10.43 -6.64 -30.34
C TYR A 547 10.44 -8.16 -30.48
N ASN A 548 9.77 -8.89 -29.59
CA ASN A 548 9.71 -10.36 -29.66
C ASN A 548 8.61 -10.87 -30.59
N MET A 549 7.80 -10.00 -31.19
CA MET A 549 6.70 -10.37 -32.09
C MET A 549 7.01 -10.09 -33.57
N PHE A 550 7.76 -9.03 -33.87
CA PHE A 550 7.95 -8.55 -35.24
C PHE A 550 9.43 -8.43 -35.60
N LEU A 551 9.81 -8.99 -36.74
CA LEU A 551 11.16 -8.84 -37.28
C LEU A 551 11.38 -7.40 -37.74
N PRO A 552 12.59 -6.82 -37.56
CA PRO A 552 12.91 -5.51 -38.11
C PRO A 552 12.80 -5.55 -39.64
N LEU A 553 11.97 -4.69 -40.23
CA LEU A 553 11.78 -4.65 -41.68
C LEU A 553 12.69 -3.59 -42.26
N VAL A 554 13.57 -3.96 -43.20
CA VAL A 554 14.41 -2.99 -43.90
C VAL A 554 13.89 -2.75 -45.31
N ASN A 555 13.62 -1.49 -45.62
CA ASN A 555 13.09 -1.05 -46.90
C ASN A 555 14.17 -0.44 -47.78
N LYS A 556 15.17 0.24 -47.19
CA LYS A 556 16.22 0.94 -47.94
C LYS A 556 17.48 1.10 -47.11
N VAL A 557 18.63 1.00 -47.75
CA VAL A 557 19.94 1.32 -47.17
C VAL A 557 20.60 2.39 -48.02
N THR A 558 21.09 3.46 -47.39
CA THR A 558 21.76 4.58 -48.07
C THR A 558 23.11 4.85 -47.41
N MET A 559 24.17 4.98 -48.20
CA MET A 559 25.45 5.49 -47.69
C MET A 559 25.40 7.01 -47.68
N ASN A 560 25.56 7.64 -46.51
CA ASN A 560 25.65 9.11 -46.46
C ASN A 560 27.11 9.58 -46.64
N SER A 561 28.08 8.73 -46.27
CA SER A 561 29.52 8.96 -46.41
C SER A 561 30.25 7.61 -46.38
N LYS A 562 31.56 7.56 -46.66
CA LYS A 562 32.35 6.31 -46.57
C LYS A 562 32.28 5.60 -45.22
N GLU A 563 31.92 6.32 -44.16
CA GLU A 563 31.88 5.81 -42.80
C GLU A 563 30.47 5.69 -42.25
N SER A 564 29.43 6.25 -42.88
CA SER A 564 28.08 6.38 -42.29
C SER A 564 26.96 5.85 -43.17
N LEU A 565 26.09 5.03 -42.58
CA LEU A 565 24.97 4.33 -43.20
C LEU A 565 23.64 4.81 -42.61
N THR A 566 22.62 4.99 -43.45
CA THR A 566 21.21 5.14 -43.05
C THR A 566 20.42 3.92 -43.51
N ILE A 567 19.73 3.27 -42.58
CA ILE A 567 18.81 2.15 -42.82
C ILE A 567 17.39 2.66 -42.56
N ALA A 568 16.56 2.72 -43.60
CA ALA A 568 15.15 3.04 -43.48
C ALA A 568 14.31 1.77 -43.54
N GLY A 569 13.25 1.71 -42.73
CA GLY A 569 12.51 0.50 -42.45
C GLY A 569 11.35 0.71 -41.48
N ARG A 570 10.99 -0.34 -40.73
CA ARG A 570 9.96 -0.35 -39.68
C ARG A 570 10.31 -1.37 -38.59
N TYR A 571 9.64 -1.25 -37.45
CA TYR A 571 9.83 -2.13 -36.28
C TYR A 571 11.24 -2.03 -35.66
N PHE A 572 11.87 -0.87 -35.80
CA PHE A 572 13.09 -0.53 -35.09
C PHE A 572 12.77 0.03 -33.69
N ALA A 573 13.81 0.36 -32.92
CA ALA A 573 13.67 0.82 -31.54
C ALA A 573 14.22 2.24 -31.34
N TYR A 574 13.69 2.96 -30.34
CA TYR A 574 14.29 4.23 -29.90
C TYR A 574 15.51 4.02 -29.00
N ASN A 575 15.67 2.81 -28.43
CA ASN A 575 16.80 2.49 -27.57
C ASN A 575 17.97 1.93 -28.39
N LYS A 576 18.99 2.73 -28.66
CA LYS A 576 20.19 2.28 -29.38
C LYS A 576 20.92 1.11 -28.71
N THR A 577 20.80 0.93 -27.38
CA THR A 577 21.51 -0.15 -26.68
C THR A 577 20.94 -1.54 -26.97
N VAL A 578 19.75 -1.61 -27.57
CA VAL A 578 19.14 -2.88 -27.98
C VAL A 578 19.30 -3.15 -29.48
N ILE A 579 19.96 -2.25 -30.21
CA ILE A 579 20.15 -2.34 -31.65
C ILE A 579 21.59 -2.74 -31.93
N ASN A 580 21.77 -3.80 -32.72
CA ASN A 580 23.04 -4.20 -33.28
C ASN A 580 22.93 -4.22 -34.80
N VAL A 581 23.79 -3.48 -35.48
CA VAL A 581 23.87 -3.46 -36.94
C VAL A 581 25.25 -3.93 -37.36
N GLN A 582 25.29 -4.93 -38.22
CA GLN A 582 26.53 -5.42 -38.83
C GLN A 582 26.42 -5.36 -40.35
N VAL A 583 27.50 -4.97 -41.01
CA VAL A 583 27.63 -5.03 -42.47
C VAL A 583 28.83 -5.91 -42.79
N ASP A 584 28.56 -7.06 -43.40
CA ASP A 584 29.55 -8.10 -43.72
C ASP A 584 30.39 -8.49 -42.49
N GLY A 585 29.69 -8.68 -41.35
CA GLY A 585 30.30 -9.01 -40.06
C GLY A 585 30.98 -7.84 -39.33
N LYS A 586 31.09 -6.65 -39.94
CA LYS A 586 31.64 -5.46 -39.25
C LYS A 586 30.55 -4.68 -38.51
N ILE A 587 30.82 -4.31 -37.26
CA ILE A 587 29.88 -3.54 -36.43
C ILE A 587 29.74 -2.10 -36.95
N CYS A 588 28.50 -1.65 -37.07
CA CYS A 588 28.13 -0.27 -37.36
C CYS A 588 27.59 0.38 -36.08
N ASN A 589 28.32 1.34 -35.52
CA ASN A 589 27.96 1.99 -34.25
C ASN A 589 26.77 2.93 -34.45
N ILE A 590 25.69 2.73 -33.70
CA ILE A 590 24.45 3.50 -33.88
C ILE A 590 24.61 4.96 -33.41
N GLU A 591 24.39 5.91 -34.32
CA GLU A 591 24.40 7.35 -34.05
C GLU A 591 23.01 7.83 -33.60
N SER A 592 21.95 7.42 -34.31
CA SER A 592 20.56 7.75 -33.99
C SER A 592 19.61 6.66 -34.48
N CYS A 593 18.48 6.48 -33.80
CA CYS A 593 17.45 5.53 -34.21
C CYS A 593 16.05 5.97 -33.78
N ASP A 594 15.05 5.58 -34.56
CA ASP A 594 13.63 5.62 -34.20
C ASP A 594 12.91 4.39 -34.77
N PHE A 595 11.57 4.40 -34.80
CA PHE A 595 10.78 3.28 -35.31
C PHE A 595 11.02 2.95 -36.80
N ASN A 596 11.42 3.95 -37.60
CA ASN A 596 11.50 3.85 -39.06
C ASN A 596 12.92 4.02 -39.62
N GLU A 597 13.86 4.55 -38.84
CA GLU A 597 15.21 4.85 -39.32
C GLU A 597 16.30 4.49 -38.29
N ILE A 598 17.42 3.94 -38.79
CA ILE A 598 18.67 3.75 -38.04
C ILE A 598 19.79 4.45 -38.81
N LYS A 599 20.56 5.31 -38.13
CA LYS A 599 21.81 5.86 -38.64
C LYS A 599 22.97 5.30 -37.84
N CYS A 600 23.99 4.81 -38.51
CA CYS A 600 25.14 4.19 -37.87
C CYS A 600 26.45 4.50 -38.59
N LYS A 601 27.56 4.40 -37.88
CA LYS A 601 28.90 4.72 -38.35
C LYS A 601 29.91 3.60 -38.09
N PHE A 602 30.74 3.28 -39.07
CA PHE A 602 31.84 2.33 -38.92
C PHE A 602 33.04 2.97 -38.22
N SER A 603 33.76 2.21 -37.39
CA SER A 603 34.96 2.71 -36.69
C SER A 603 36.16 2.95 -37.62
N ASN A 604 36.19 2.31 -38.79
CA ASN A 604 37.24 2.45 -39.80
C ASN A 604 36.60 2.65 -41.18
N ASP A 605 37.30 3.40 -42.03
CA ASP A 605 36.95 3.69 -43.42
C ASP A 605 36.57 2.40 -44.17
N ASN A 606 35.27 2.20 -44.42
CA ASN A 606 34.82 1.11 -45.28
C ASN A 606 35.03 1.59 -46.71
N ASN A 607 36.25 1.36 -47.24
CA ASN A 607 36.57 1.55 -48.66
C ASN A 607 35.77 0.61 -49.60
N ASN A 608 34.81 -0.15 -49.08
CA ASN A 608 34.03 -1.09 -49.85
C ASN A 608 32.78 -0.41 -50.39
N ASN A 609 32.62 -0.50 -51.71
CA ASN A 609 31.34 -0.31 -52.36
C ASN A 609 30.31 -1.22 -51.65
N ILE A 610 29.21 -0.66 -51.12
CA ILE A 610 28.25 -1.43 -50.31
C ILE A 610 27.50 -2.49 -51.13
N ASN A 611 27.56 -2.38 -52.45
CA ASN A 611 26.90 -3.29 -53.38
C ASN A 611 27.41 -4.72 -53.19
N GLY A 612 26.52 -5.61 -52.81
CA GLY A 612 26.75 -7.03 -52.52
C GLY A 612 27.01 -7.35 -51.05
N LEU A 613 27.01 -6.37 -50.13
CA LEU A 613 27.26 -6.62 -48.71
C LEU A 613 25.98 -7.09 -48.00
N ASN A 614 26.15 -8.08 -47.12
CA ASN A 614 25.12 -8.51 -46.19
C ASN A 614 24.99 -7.50 -45.06
N VAL A 615 23.80 -6.95 -44.86
CA VAL A 615 23.48 -6.13 -43.70
C VAL A 615 22.61 -6.97 -42.77
N PHE A 616 23.02 -7.00 -41.51
CA PHE A 616 22.35 -7.69 -40.43
C PHE A 616 21.88 -6.63 -39.42
N VAL A 617 20.58 -6.58 -39.17
CA VAL A 617 19.96 -5.69 -38.19
C VAL A 617 19.28 -6.55 -37.13
N GLN A 618 19.74 -6.41 -35.90
CA GLN A 618 19.20 -7.10 -34.74
C GLN A 618 18.62 -6.08 -33.75
N ILE A 619 17.40 -6.33 -33.30
CA ILE A 619 16.72 -5.59 -32.23
C ILE A 619 16.43 -6.60 -31.12
N MET A 620 17.09 -6.48 -29.97
CA MET A 620 17.02 -7.47 -28.89
C MET A 620 17.30 -8.90 -29.39
N ASN A 621 16.28 -9.76 -29.42
CA ASN A 621 16.36 -11.18 -29.79
C ASN A 621 15.86 -11.49 -31.20
N VAL A 622 15.41 -10.48 -31.96
CA VAL A 622 14.98 -10.66 -33.36
C VAL A 622 15.98 -10.02 -34.31
N SER A 623 16.18 -10.65 -35.46
CA SER A 623 17.13 -10.15 -36.46
C SER A 623 16.63 -10.37 -37.87
N SER A 624 16.97 -9.43 -38.74
CA SER A 624 16.80 -9.54 -40.18
C SER A 624 18.14 -9.39 -40.87
N GLN A 625 18.40 -10.26 -41.84
CA GLN A 625 19.54 -10.17 -42.74
C GLN A 625 19.03 -9.89 -44.16
N PHE A 626 19.73 -9.01 -44.87
CA PHE A 626 19.41 -8.67 -46.26
C PHE A 626 20.70 -8.32 -47.02
N CYS A 627 20.70 -8.60 -48.32
CA CYS A 627 21.82 -8.28 -49.20
C CYS A 627 21.54 -6.96 -49.93
N ILE A 628 22.52 -6.06 -50.00
CA ILE A 628 22.44 -4.89 -50.86
C ILE A 628 22.72 -5.38 -52.30
N SER A 629 21.72 -5.52 -53.15
CA SER A 629 21.92 -6.00 -54.53
C SER A 629 22.80 -5.05 -55.36
N LYS A 630 23.53 -5.61 -56.34
CA LYS A 630 24.34 -4.89 -57.35
C LYS A 630 23.45 -4.17 -58.38
N CYS A 631 22.59 -3.29 -57.92
CA CYS A 631 21.86 -2.43 -58.84
C CYS A 631 22.81 -1.26 -59.23
N ASN A 632 23.13 -1.08 -60.52
CA ASN A 632 24.14 -0.11 -60.98
C ASN A 632 23.57 1.32 -60.94
N ALA A 633 24.18 2.23 -60.19
CA ALA A 633 23.66 3.52 -59.70
C ALA A 633 23.26 4.62 -60.74
N ALA A 634 22.82 4.28 -61.94
CA ALA A 634 22.18 5.20 -62.87
C ALA A 634 20.67 4.98 -62.83
N ASP A 635 19.94 5.77 -62.03
CA ASP A 635 18.49 6.13 -61.99
C ASP A 635 17.39 5.19 -62.58
N ASN A 636 17.70 3.94 -62.94
CA ASN A 636 16.87 3.11 -63.82
C ASN A 636 16.36 1.84 -63.12
N TYR A 637 16.26 1.80 -61.77
CA TYR A 637 15.74 0.61 -61.06
C TYR A 637 15.17 0.87 -59.65
N GLU A 638 14.37 -0.08 -59.15
CA GLU A 638 13.98 -0.27 -57.74
C GLU A 638 14.45 -1.67 -57.29
N CYS A 639 15.23 -1.81 -56.21
CA CYS A 639 15.67 -3.15 -55.75
C CYS A 639 14.57 -3.80 -54.88
N GLU A 640 14.06 -4.97 -55.26
CA GLU A 640 13.13 -5.76 -54.44
C GLU A 640 13.90 -6.68 -53.48
N PHE A 641 14.08 -6.27 -52.22
CA PHE A 641 14.88 -6.99 -51.22
C PHE A 641 14.38 -8.42 -50.93
N LYS A 642 13.08 -8.70 -51.08
CA LYS A 642 12.52 -10.04 -50.82
C LYS A 642 13.02 -11.09 -51.82
N PHE A 643 13.38 -10.68 -53.03
CA PHE A 643 13.76 -11.59 -54.13
C PHE A 643 15.17 -11.38 -54.64
N GLU A 644 15.93 -10.44 -54.04
CA GLU A 644 17.29 -10.10 -54.46
C GLU A 644 17.38 -9.71 -55.95
N ARG A 645 16.33 -9.05 -56.49
CA ARG A 645 16.21 -8.67 -57.92
C ARG A 645 16.13 -7.15 -58.11
N CYS A 646 16.69 -6.68 -59.23
CA CYS A 646 16.53 -5.31 -59.73
C CYS A 646 15.27 -5.23 -60.58
N ASN A 647 14.34 -4.32 -60.26
CA ASN A 647 13.21 -4.00 -61.14
C ASN A 647 13.61 -2.84 -62.06
N CYS A 648 13.84 -3.09 -63.35
CA CYS A 648 14.38 -2.10 -64.28
C CYS A 648 13.31 -1.14 -64.81
N SER A 649 13.66 0.14 -64.97
CA SER A 649 12.81 1.15 -65.61
C SER A 649 12.58 0.86 -67.10
N GLU A 650 11.48 1.36 -67.64
CA GLU A 650 11.07 1.14 -69.03
C GLU A 650 12.19 1.52 -70.03
N GLY A 651 12.53 0.60 -70.94
CA GLY A 651 13.63 0.74 -71.90
C GLY A 651 14.97 0.14 -71.47
N TRP A 652 15.05 -0.48 -70.27
CA TRP A 652 16.26 -1.12 -69.75
C TRP A 652 16.03 -2.58 -69.31
N GLU A 653 17.04 -3.42 -69.48
CA GLU A 653 17.05 -4.83 -69.06
C GLU A 653 18.43 -5.27 -68.51
N GLY A 654 18.53 -6.52 -68.07
CA GLY A 654 19.74 -7.11 -67.47
C GLY A 654 19.69 -7.19 -65.94
N GLY A 655 20.51 -8.07 -65.35
CA GLY A 655 20.52 -8.32 -63.90
C GLY A 655 20.92 -7.11 -63.05
N ASP A 656 21.48 -6.07 -63.66
CA ASP A 656 21.86 -4.79 -63.06
C ASP A 656 21.22 -3.58 -63.80
N CYS A 657 20.25 -3.83 -64.69
CA CYS A 657 19.59 -2.84 -65.54
C CYS A 657 20.53 -2.03 -66.46
N SER A 658 21.68 -2.58 -66.84
CA SER A 658 22.68 -1.88 -67.66
C SER A 658 22.43 -1.92 -69.17
N ILE A 659 21.49 -2.74 -69.67
CA ILE A 659 21.26 -2.93 -71.11
C ILE A 659 20.12 -2.04 -71.57
N LYS A 660 20.34 -1.17 -72.56
CA LYS A 660 19.31 -0.31 -73.17
C LYS A 660 18.66 -1.00 -74.36
N ILE A 661 17.33 -1.02 -74.43
CA ILE A 661 16.59 -1.60 -75.56
C ILE A 661 16.71 -0.66 -76.77
N GLU A 662 17.58 -0.98 -77.74
CA GLU A 662 17.70 -0.22 -79.01
C GLU A 662 16.62 -0.66 -80.02
N ASN A 663 15.64 0.21 -80.28
CA ASN A 663 14.61 0.00 -81.30
C ASN A 663 15.18 0.05 -82.73
N LYS A 664 15.48 -1.11 -83.33
CA LYS A 664 15.55 -1.25 -84.80
C LYS A 664 14.18 -0.90 -85.38
N LEU A 665 14.04 0.20 -86.14
CA LEU A 665 13.19 0.31 -87.35
C LEU A 665 13.15 1.75 -87.89
N SER A 666 13.97 2.01 -88.92
CA SER A 666 13.72 3.04 -89.91
C SER A 666 14.07 2.50 -91.31
N ASN A 667 13.11 1.85 -91.98
CA ASN A 667 13.00 1.97 -93.43
C ASN A 667 11.65 1.44 -93.96
N SER A 668 11.05 2.27 -94.81
CA SER A 668 10.07 1.97 -95.87
C SER A 668 8.79 1.20 -95.52
N ASN A 669 7.68 1.92 -95.40
CA ASN A 669 6.72 2.10 -96.50
C ASN A 669 5.35 2.56 -95.99
N ARG A 670 4.84 3.59 -96.68
CA ARG A 670 3.43 3.90 -96.93
C ARG A 670 2.52 4.10 -95.71
N ASN A 671 2.28 5.38 -95.46
CA ASN A 671 0.95 6.00 -95.36
C ASN A 671 -0.15 5.20 -94.65
N ASN A 672 -0.54 5.74 -93.50
CA ASN A 672 -1.92 6.02 -93.10
C ASN A 672 -2.94 4.91 -93.33
N ILE A 673 -3.46 4.34 -92.25
CA ILE A 673 -4.89 4.46 -91.89
C ILE A 673 -5.09 3.83 -90.50
N LEU A 674 -5.59 4.66 -89.58
CA LEU A 674 -6.42 4.39 -88.40
C LEU A 674 -6.14 3.09 -87.61
N ASN A 675 -5.59 3.19 -86.40
CA ASN A 675 -6.36 3.36 -85.17
C ASN A 675 -7.69 2.56 -85.10
N THR A 676 -7.76 1.68 -84.09
CA THR A 676 -8.97 1.23 -83.37
C THR A 676 -10.01 0.37 -84.10
N THR A 677 -9.71 -0.91 -84.39
CA THR A 677 -10.77 -1.95 -84.53
C THR A 677 -10.40 -3.40 -84.12
N ILE A 678 -9.41 -3.65 -83.25
CA ILE A 678 -9.21 -5.05 -82.75
C ILE A 678 -9.17 -5.17 -81.23
N ILE A 679 -8.93 -4.09 -80.47
CA ILE A 679 -8.93 -4.19 -78.99
C ILE A 679 -10.35 -4.14 -78.40
N PHE A 680 -11.38 -3.72 -79.17
CA PHE A 680 -12.77 -3.78 -78.71
C PHE A 680 -13.46 -5.15 -78.87
N ILE A 681 -12.82 -6.16 -79.47
CA ILE A 681 -13.45 -7.48 -79.65
C ILE A 681 -12.96 -8.54 -78.65
N VAL A 682 -11.84 -8.33 -77.94
CA VAL A 682 -11.38 -9.34 -76.95
C VAL A 682 -11.77 -8.98 -75.52
N LEU A 683 -11.96 -7.70 -75.17
CA LEU A 683 -12.41 -7.31 -73.83
C LEU A 683 -13.93 -7.40 -73.61
N ILE A 684 -14.74 -7.58 -74.66
CA ILE A 684 -16.18 -7.87 -74.53
C ILE A 684 -16.46 -9.36 -74.33
N LEU A 685 -15.48 -10.26 -74.50
CA LEU A 685 -15.71 -11.70 -74.31
C LEU A 685 -15.26 -12.27 -72.96
N ILE A 686 -14.63 -11.48 -72.08
CA ILE A 686 -14.24 -11.97 -70.73
C ILE A 686 -15.09 -11.32 -69.62
N LEU A 687 -15.84 -10.25 -69.91
CA LEU A 687 -16.79 -9.63 -68.97
C LEU A 687 -18.26 -9.80 -69.36
N SER A 688 -18.57 -10.76 -70.24
CA SER A 688 -19.94 -11.25 -70.45
C SER A 688 -20.11 -12.75 -70.18
N SER A 689 -19.18 -13.36 -69.47
CA SER A 689 -19.51 -14.33 -68.42
C SER A 689 -19.37 -13.59 -67.10
N PHE A 690 -20.35 -12.74 -66.83
CA PHE A 690 -20.61 -12.16 -65.51
C PHE A 690 -20.70 -13.25 -64.45
#